data_AF-A0A561SH37-F1
#
_entry.id   AF-A0A561SH37-F1
#
_cell.length_a   1.000
_cell.length_b   1.000
_cell.length_c   1.000
_cell.angle_alpha   90.00
_cell.angle_beta   90.00
_cell.angle_gamma   90.00
#
_symmetry.space_group_name_H-M   'P 1'
#
loop_
_entity.id
_entity.type
_entity.pdbx_description
1 polymer ?
#
loop_
_entity_poly.entity_id
_entity_poly.type
_entity_poly.pdbx_seq_one_letter_code
_entity_poly.pdbx_strand_id
1 'polypeptide(L)'
;MGSSRDVLTADPADNLTTVTECEQLFAEVLTDVVGTEHVSVDSHFFDDLGADSMLMARFCARVRKRADLPSVSMQDVYQHPTIRSLAAALANDVLTADPADNLTTVTKCEQLFAEVLTDVVGTEHVSVDSHFFDDLGADSMLMARFCARVRKRADLPSVSMQDVYQHPTIRSLAAALANDVLTADPADNLTTVTKCEQLFAEVLTDVVGTEHVSVDSHFFDDLGADSMLMARFCARVRKRADLPSVSMQDVYQHPTIRSLASALVNTKTDTKPTPASQPATPAAPTPLPRRARNGEYVLCGALQLLFMLGYPSLTAVVGVKGVEWVRAGGSDLIDIYLRSVAFGSAMLVGLSALPILLKWVLVGRWKPQEIRVWSMPYFRFWVVRTLIQRNPMALFVGSPLYALYLRALGAKIGRGAAIFTRNVPVCTDLLSIGDGAVIRKDSFFTGYRAHDGIIQTGAVSIGKDALVGEVTVLDIWTSLGDGAQLGHSSALHAGQVVPAGERWHGSPAQRTDVDYQRISTAHVSSLRRVVFATVQLVNLLLLGSPLVFSVVVLALTEVPQLATLLDSGPVQFTSWTFYRDALVMSGVLFFGAILVGLVSVATIPRLLNLAITPDKVYPLYGFHYWVQRAIARTSNSKFFTRLFGGSSYIVHYLRWIGYDLRNVEQTGSNFGELVKHDTPFLTSVGSGTMVADGLSIINADFSSTSFRLSRVSIGAHNFLGNRIPYPAQGKTGDNCLLATKLMVPLDGQVREGVGLLGSPSFEIPRLVQRDKQLAVVSKDELRRRLRAKNVYNIISMALFLLSRWIFLFAVTVLYLGAVDAWASLGALAVVLAIVGVFFFSFAYSILVERTVRPLMALRPEGCSIYDRAFWRHERFWKMNADAVYLNTFNGTPLKNVIWRLLGVRIGRRVFDDGWWPTERTFTTIGDDCTLNAGSTVQCHSQEDGGFKSDRTAIGAGCTLDVGAYVHYGVTVGDGAMLAADSFLMKGEEMPPSALWGGNPARKMREHSGDLQVRKISIDDNGAAVLVRV
;
A
#
# COMPACT_ATOMS: atom_id res chain seq x y z
N MET A 1 0.08 29.34 68.14
CA MET A 1 -1.16 29.39 68.94
C MET A 1 -2.12 30.33 68.22
N GLY A 2 -3.33 29.85 67.90
CA GLY A 2 -4.41 30.56 67.18
C GLY A 2 -4.21 30.60 65.66
N SER A 3 -5.18 30.31 64.78
CA SER A 3 -6.59 29.96 64.88
C SER A 3 -6.96 29.24 63.57
N SER A 4 -7.70 28.13 63.66
CA SER A 4 -8.30 27.43 62.52
C SER A 4 -9.48 28.24 61.99
N ARG A 5 -9.56 28.42 60.67
CA ARG A 5 -10.78 28.82 59.96
C ARG A 5 -11.43 27.58 59.37
N ASP A 6 -12.70 27.42 59.72
CA ASP A 6 -13.59 26.32 59.32
C ASP A 6 -13.74 26.22 57.80
N VAL A 7 -13.67 24.98 57.30
CA VAL A 7 -14.18 24.60 55.98
C VAL A 7 -15.63 24.19 56.18
N LEU A 8 -16.57 24.97 55.64
CA LEU A 8 -17.99 24.61 55.57
C LEU A 8 -18.13 23.39 54.64
N THR A 9 -18.29 22.21 55.22
CA THR A 9 -18.81 21.02 54.52
C THR A 9 -20.32 21.16 54.41
N ALA A 10 -20.85 21.19 53.18
CA ALA A 10 -22.30 21.18 52.94
C ALA A 10 -22.96 19.98 53.63
N ASP A 11 -24.08 20.24 54.31
CA ASP A 11 -24.84 19.25 55.07
C ASP A 11 -25.54 18.28 54.09
N PRO A 12 -25.40 16.94 54.20
CA PRO A 12 -26.09 16.00 53.32
C PRO A 12 -27.63 16.14 53.31
N ALA A 13 -28.21 16.86 54.27
CA ALA A 13 -29.63 17.23 54.27
C ALA A 13 -30.01 18.24 53.17
N ASP A 14 -29.12 19.19 52.82
CA ASP A 14 -29.36 20.22 51.80
C ASP A 14 -29.37 19.64 50.38
N ASN A 15 -28.47 18.69 50.08
CA ASN A 15 -28.43 18.00 48.78
C ASN A 15 -29.70 17.18 48.51
N LEU A 16 -30.28 16.57 49.55
CA LEU A 16 -31.55 15.84 49.42
C LEU A 16 -32.74 16.79 49.18
N THR A 17 -32.70 18.01 49.71
CA THR A 17 -33.77 19.00 49.50
C THR A 17 -33.73 19.53 48.07
N THR A 18 -32.55 19.84 47.53
CA THR A 18 -32.37 20.33 46.15
C THR A 18 -32.71 19.30 45.06
N VAL A 19 -32.41 18.02 45.27
CA VAL A 19 -32.81 16.95 44.34
C VAL A 19 -34.33 16.80 44.32
N THR A 20 -34.96 16.81 45.50
CA THR A 20 -36.42 16.67 45.62
C THR A 20 -37.17 17.85 44.99
N GLU A 21 -36.60 19.05 45.08
CA GLU A 21 -37.14 20.27 44.45
C GLU A 21 -36.99 20.22 42.92
N CYS A 22 -35.84 19.79 42.40
CA CYS A 22 -35.62 19.58 40.96
C CYS A 22 -36.57 18.51 40.40
N GLU A 23 -36.81 17.42 41.14
CA GLU A 23 -37.76 16.38 40.76
C GLU A 23 -39.18 16.93 40.57
N GLN A 24 -39.64 17.78 41.50
CA GLN A 24 -40.97 18.38 41.43
C GLN A 24 -41.10 19.35 40.24
N LEU A 25 -40.09 20.20 40.03
CA LEU A 25 -40.11 21.18 38.94
C LEU A 25 -39.98 20.52 37.56
N PHE A 26 -39.18 19.46 37.42
CA PHE A 26 -39.15 18.67 36.19
C PHE A 26 -40.47 17.92 35.95
N ALA A 27 -41.09 17.37 36.99
CA ALA A 27 -42.39 16.73 36.88
C ALA A 27 -43.48 17.71 36.42
N GLU A 28 -43.48 18.94 36.94
CA GLU A 28 -44.40 20.00 36.51
C GLU A 28 -44.25 20.33 35.02
N VAL A 29 -43.00 20.56 34.57
CA VAL A 29 -42.73 20.88 33.16
C VAL A 29 -43.08 19.70 32.25
N LEU A 30 -42.80 18.47 32.68
CA LEU A 30 -43.12 17.29 31.88
C LEU A 30 -44.62 17.04 31.81
N THR A 31 -45.36 17.29 32.90
CA THR A 31 -46.83 17.20 32.95
C THR A 31 -47.47 18.17 31.95
N ASP A 32 -46.99 19.42 31.89
CA ASP A 32 -47.44 20.43 30.92
C ASP A 32 -47.10 20.07 29.47
N VAL A 33 -45.97 19.39 29.24
CA VAL A 33 -45.52 19.00 27.90
C VAL A 33 -46.24 17.76 27.37
N VAL A 34 -46.48 16.77 28.24
CA VAL A 34 -47.19 15.52 27.91
C VAL A 34 -48.71 15.72 27.92
N GLY A 35 -49.22 16.72 28.67
CA GLY A 35 -50.64 17.06 28.74
C GLY A 35 -51.45 16.13 29.64
N THR A 36 -50.84 15.61 30.72
CA THR A 36 -51.50 14.74 31.71
C THR A 36 -51.80 15.50 33.01
N GLU A 37 -52.58 14.92 33.93
CA GLU A 37 -52.82 15.54 35.25
C GLU A 37 -51.61 15.38 36.19
N HIS A 38 -50.83 14.31 36.02
CA HIS A 38 -49.65 14.03 36.82
C HIS A 38 -48.68 13.09 36.08
N VAL A 39 -47.38 13.29 36.26
CA VAL A 39 -46.33 12.37 35.78
C VAL A 39 -45.52 11.89 36.99
N SER A 40 -45.42 10.57 37.16
CA SER A 40 -44.62 9.98 38.23
C SER A 40 -43.13 10.18 37.95
N VAL A 41 -42.35 10.51 38.99
CA VAL A 41 -40.91 10.76 38.88
C VAL A 41 -40.10 9.52 38.49
N ASP A 42 -40.68 8.34 38.68
CA ASP A 42 -40.08 7.04 38.38
C ASP A 42 -40.48 6.49 37.00
N SER A 43 -41.41 7.11 36.30
CA SER A 43 -41.86 6.64 34.99
C SER A 43 -40.78 6.83 33.93
N HIS A 44 -40.51 5.77 33.16
CA HIS A 44 -39.57 5.81 32.04
C HIS A 44 -40.15 6.66 30.90
N PHE A 45 -39.41 7.68 30.45
CA PHE A 45 -39.89 8.66 29.47
C PHE A 45 -40.42 8.01 28.18
N PHE A 46 -39.71 6.99 27.68
CA PHE A 46 -40.04 6.36 26.41
C PHE A 46 -40.95 5.14 26.54
N ASP A 47 -40.84 4.40 27.65
CA ASP A 47 -41.48 3.09 27.78
C ASP A 47 -42.80 3.16 28.54
N ASP A 48 -42.86 3.97 29.61
CA ASP A 48 -44.05 4.10 30.46
C ASP A 48 -44.93 5.27 30.02
N LEU A 49 -44.31 6.40 29.67
CA LEU A 49 -45.03 7.61 29.22
C LEU A 49 -45.27 7.62 27.70
N GLY A 50 -44.62 6.71 26.95
CA GLY A 50 -44.72 6.66 25.49
C GLY A 50 -44.27 7.94 24.80
N ALA A 51 -43.45 8.77 25.45
CA ALA A 51 -43.08 10.07 24.92
C ALA A 51 -42.04 9.91 23.81
N ASP A 52 -42.31 10.45 22.63
CA ASP A 52 -41.36 10.43 21.52
C ASP A 52 -40.25 11.48 21.67
N SER A 53 -39.23 11.38 20.83
CA SER A 53 -38.07 12.29 20.86
C SER A 53 -38.43 13.75 20.61
N MET A 54 -39.56 14.03 19.94
CA MET A 54 -40.02 15.39 19.68
C MET A 54 -40.69 16.00 20.91
N LEU A 55 -41.44 15.17 21.64
CA LEU A 55 -42.06 15.48 22.92
C LEU A 55 -40.99 15.75 23.99
N MET A 56 -39.94 14.92 24.03
CA MET A 56 -38.81 15.13 24.94
C MET A 56 -37.93 16.32 24.52
N ALA A 57 -37.81 16.62 23.24
CA ALA A 57 -37.14 17.85 22.78
C ALA A 57 -37.88 19.11 23.23
N ARG A 58 -39.23 19.09 23.23
CA ARG A 58 -40.06 20.17 23.78
C ARG A 58 -39.89 20.31 25.29
N PHE A 59 -39.83 19.21 26.03
CA PHE A 59 -39.49 19.20 27.46
C PHE A 59 -38.14 19.88 27.71
N CYS A 60 -37.08 19.45 27.01
CA CYS A 60 -35.75 20.07 27.10
C CYS A 60 -35.76 21.57 26.77
N ALA A 61 -36.54 21.99 25.78
CA ALA A 61 -36.66 23.40 25.39
C ALA A 61 -37.40 24.24 26.44
N ARG A 62 -38.38 23.66 27.14
CA ARG A 62 -39.19 24.34 28.15
C ARG A 62 -38.45 24.45 29.48
N VAL A 63 -37.72 23.39 29.85
CA VAL A 63 -36.76 23.40 30.97
C VAL A 63 -35.72 24.51 30.76
N ARG A 64 -35.14 24.64 29.57
CA ARG A 64 -34.14 25.68 29.26
C ARG A 64 -34.65 27.13 29.41
N LYS A 65 -35.96 27.35 29.48
CA LYS A 65 -36.55 28.68 29.72
C LYS A 65 -36.77 28.98 31.21
N ARG A 66 -36.58 28.01 32.09
CA ARG A 66 -36.74 28.12 33.54
C ARG A 66 -35.37 28.28 34.18
N ALA A 67 -35.12 29.44 34.78
CA ALA A 67 -33.85 29.75 35.44
C ALA A 67 -33.66 29.00 36.78
N ASP A 68 -34.75 28.44 37.31
CA ASP A 68 -34.84 27.64 38.53
C ASP A 68 -34.60 26.13 38.31
N LEU A 69 -34.28 25.72 37.07
CA LEU A 69 -33.99 24.33 36.70
C LEU A 69 -32.62 24.20 36.02
N PRO A 70 -31.84 23.13 36.29
CA PRO A 70 -30.63 22.86 35.54
C PRO A 70 -30.97 22.52 34.07
N SER A 71 -30.10 22.94 33.14
CA SER A 71 -30.35 22.74 31.71
C SER A 71 -30.32 21.26 31.35
N VAL A 72 -31.34 20.80 30.63
CA VAL A 72 -31.46 19.40 30.17
C VAL A 72 -31.27 19.32 28.66
N SER A 73 -30.41 18.42 28.20
CA SER A 73 -30.26 18.06 26.79
C SER A 73 -30.97 16.74 26.46
N MET A 74 -31.20 16.49 25.17
CA MET A 74 -31.76 15.19 24.73
C MET A 74 -30.81 14.02 25.06
N GLN A 75 -29.51 14.25 25.13
CA GLN A 75 -28.56 13.22 25.53
C GLN A 75 -28.77 12.80 26.99
N ASP A 76 -29.04 13.77 27.88
CA ASP A 76 -29.30 13.51 29.29
C ASP A 76 -30.60 12.71 29.47
N VAL A 77 -31.64 13.01 28.68
CA VAL A 77 -32.92 12.27 28.67
C VAL A 77 -32.72 10.81 28.27
N TYR A 78 -31.80 10.50 27.35
CA TYR A 78 -31.50 9.10 26.98
C TYR A 78 -30.65 8.38 28.02
N GLN A 79 -29.76 9.09 28.72
CA GLN A 79 -28.87 8.51 29.72
C GLN A 79 -29.57 8.33 31.07
N HIS A 80 -30.51 9.21 31.39
CA HIS A 80 -31.28 9.24 32.63
C HIS A 80 -32.77 9.30 32.30
N PRO A 81 -33.38 8.16 31.93
CA PRO A 81 -34.68 8.13 31.30
C PRO A 81 -35.87 8.23 32.27
N THR A 82 -35.66 8.74 33.48
CA THR A 82 -36.71 9.04 34.48
C THR A 82 -36.41 10.39 35.13
N ILE A 83 -37.43 11.09 35.65
CA ILE A 83 -37.22 12.38 36.33
C ILE A 83 -36.28 12.22 37.52
N ARG A 84 -36.44 11.15 38.31
CA ARG A 84 -35.59 10.87 39.47
C ARG A 84 -34.12 10.71 39.09
N SER A 85 -33.83 9.94 38.04
CA SER A 85 -32.45 9.73 37.59
C SER A 85 -31.86 11.00 36.97
N LEU A 86 -32.69 11.78 36.28
CA LEU A 86 -32.29 13.04 35.63
C LEU A 86 -32.00 14.14 36.67
N ALA A 87 -32.86 14.30 37.67
CA ALA A 87 -32.68 15.25 38.76
C ALA A 87 -31.46 14.86 39.62
N ALA A 88 -31.28 13.59 39.94
CA ALA A 88 -30.12 13.12 40.71
C ALA A 88 -28.79 13.34 39.95
N ALA A 89 -28.79 13.22 38.62
CA ALA A 89 -27.60 13.46 37.80
C ALA A 89 -27.24 14.96 37.69
N LEU A 90 -28.25 15.84 37.67
CA LEU A 90 -28.08 17.27 37.38
C LEU A 90 -28.14 18.19 38.60
N ALA A 91 -28.58 17.71 39.76
CA ALA A 91 -28.70 18.52 40.98
C ALA A 91 -27.34 19.05 41.49
N ASN A 92 -26.22 18.41 41.13
CA ASN A 92 -24.88 18.90 41.51
C ASN A 92 -24.41 20.12 40.70
N ASP A 93 -25.03 20.43 39.56
CA ASP A 93 -24.65 21.60 38.74
C ASP A 93 -25.21 22.92 39.30
N VAL A 94 -26.15 22.87 40.25
CA VAL A 94 -26.76 24.07 40.87
C VAL A 94 -25.89 24.65 41.99
N LEU A 95 -24.93 23.88 42.55
CA LEU A 95 -24.16 24.28 43.74
C LEU A 95 -22.74 24.83 43.48
N THR A 96 -22.33 25.04 42.22
CA THR A 96 -20.95 25.52 41.91
C THR A 96 -20.87 26.75 41.00
N ALA A 97 -21.94 27.52 40.88
CA ALA A 97 -21.92 28.79 40.14
C ALA A 97 -22.11 29.98 41.09
N ASP A 98 -21.06 30.76 41.32
CA ASP A 98 -21.21 32.13 41.83
C ASP A 98 -21.86 32.96 40.69
N PRO A 99 -23.12 33.43 40.83
CA PRO A 99 -23.85 34.08 39.73
C PRO A 99 -23.19 35.38 39.26
N ALA A 100 -22.29 35.95 40.06
CA ALA A 100 -21.62 37.20 39.77
C ALA A 100 -20.53 37.07 38.69
N ASP A 101 -19.80 35.95 38.64
CA ASP A 101 -18.62 35.81 37.75
C ASP A 101 -18.98 35.41 36.31
N ASN A 102 -20.04 34.61 36.15
CA ASN A 102 -20.56 34.18 34.84
C ASN A 102 -21.20 35.33 34.05
N LEU A 103 -21.91 36.24 34.73
CA LEU A 103 -22.51 37.40 34.08
C LEU A 103 -21.44 38.32 33.49
N THR A 104 -20.36 38.59 34.24
CA THR A 104 -19.22 39.39 33.77
C THR A 104 -18.50 38.77 32.58
N THR A 105 -18.37 37.44 32.54
CA THR A 105 -17.67 36.72 31.46
C THR A 105 -18.48 36.71 30.16
N VAL A 106 -19.79 36.45 30.25
CA VAL A 106 -20.70 36.52 29.09
C VAL A 106 -20.73 37.94 28.53
N THR A 107 -20.89 38.96 29.39
CA THR A 107 -20.91 40.36 28.95
C THR A 107 -19.58 40.79 28.30
N LYS A 108 -18.45 40.26 28.77
CA LYS A 108 -17.14 40.51 28.14
C LYS A 108 -17.01 39.83 26.78
N CYS A 109 -17.44 38.57 26.64
CA CYS A 109 -17.48 37.86 25.37
C CYS A 109 -18.40 38.55 24.35
N GLU A 110 -19.56 39.04 24.79
CA GLU A 110 -20.48 39.82 23.95
C GLU A 110 -19.81 41.07 23.37
N GLN A 111 -19.11 41.84 24.21
CA GLN A 111 -18.40 43.05 23.76
C GLN A 111 -17.28 42.73 22.76
N LEU A 112 -16.50 41.70 23.03
CA LEU A 112 -15.37 41.31 22.18
C LEU A 112 -15.84 40.70 20.84
N PHE A 113 -16.91 39.91 20.84
CA PHE A 113 -17.52 39.44 19.59
C PHE A 113 -18.14 40.57 18.79
N ALA A 114 -18.79 41.53 19.45
CA ALA A 114 -19.32 42.72 18.79
C ALA A 114 -18.19 43.54 18.13
N GLU A 115 -17.06 43.72 18.79
CA GLU A 115 -15.88 44.39 18.23
C GLU A 115 -15.38 43.69 16.96
N VAL A 116 -15.17 42.37 17.02
CA VAL A 116 -14.68 41.60 15.86
C VAL A 116 -15.69 41.62 14.72
N LEU A 117 -16.99 41.51 15.02
CA LEU A 117 -18.03 41.50 14.00
C LEU A 117 -18.19 42.88 13.35
N THR A 118 -18.06 43.96 14.13
CA THR A 118 -18.07 45.35 13.62
C THR A 118 -16.93 45.58 12.62
N ASP A 119 -15.72 45.10 12.94
CA ASP A 119 -14.55 45.17 12.04
C ASP A 119 -14.74 44.34 10.75
N VAL A 120 -15.42 43.20 10.83
CA VAL A 120 -15.63 42.31 9.68
C VAL A 120 -16.77 42.79 8.77
N VAL A 121 -17.85 43.33 9.34
CA VAL A 121 -19.01 43.87 8.61
C VAL A 121 -18.73 45.30 8.11
N GLY A 122 -17.82 46.03 8.77
CA GLY A 122 -17.44 47.39 8.38
C GLY A 122 -18.45 48.47 8.80
N THR A 123 -19.12 48.29 9.94
CA THR A 123 -20.10 49.25 10.49
C THR A 123 -19.53 50.00 11.70
N GLU A 124 -20.21 51.04 12.19
CA GLU A 124 -19.79 51.75 13.42
C GLU A 124 -20.16 50.98 14.69
N HIS A 125 -21.24 50.20 14.66
CA HIS A 125 -21.70 49.39 15.79
C HIS A 125 -22.56 48.23 15.30
N VAL A 126 -22.44 47.07 15.95
CA VAL A 126 -23.33 45.90 15.76
C VAL A 126 -24.02 45.60 17.09
N SER A 127 -25.35 45.58 17.09
CA SER A 127 -26.13 45.20 18.26
C SER A 127 -25.93 43.71 18.58
N VAL A 128 -25.81 43.38 19.86
CA VAL A 128 -25.60 41.99 20.32
C VAL A 128 -26.81 41.09 20.06
N ASP A 129 -27.98 41.69 19.82
CA ASP A 129 -29.25 41.02 19.57
C ASP A 129 -29.57 40.85 18.07
N SER A 130 -28.76 41.45 17.18
CA SER A 130 -29.00 41.37 15.73
C SER A 130 -28.72 39.97 15.20
N HIS A 131 -29.65 39.43 14.41
CA HIS A 131 -29.50 38.17 13.71
C HIS A 131 -28.46 38.31 12.59
N PHE A 132 -27.43 37.45 12.60
CA PHE A 132 -26.29 37.54 11.68
C PHE A 132 -26.71 37.56 10.20
N PHE A 133 -27.69 36.73 9.84
CA PHE A 133 -28.10 36.56 8.46
C PHE A 133 -29.28 37.46 8.05
N ASP A 134 -30.19 37.74 8.99
CA ASP A 134 -31.47 38.38 8.67
C ASP A 134 -31.42 39.90 8.89
N ASP A 135 -30.80 40.33 9.99
CA ASP A 135 -30.72 41.75 10.36
C ASP A 135 -29.44 42.41 9.82
N LEU A 136 -28.31 41.69 9.88
CA LEU A 136 -27.02 42.20 9.40
C LEU A 136 -26.76 41.87 7.92
N GLY A 137 -27.57 40.98 7.32
CA GLY A 137 -27.40 40.53 5.93
C GLY A 137 -26.05 39.86 5.66
N ALA A 138 -25.37 39.33 6.70
CA ALA A 138 -24.04 38.75 6.54
C ALA A 138 -24.13 37.39 5.85
N ASP A 139 -23.33 37.17 4.80
CA ASP A 139 -23.25 35.88 4.13
C ASP A 139 -22.30 34.90 4.84
N SER A 140 -22.33 33.63 4.42
CA SER A 140 -21.47 32.58 4.99
C SER A 140 -19.97 32.86 4.86
N MET A 141 -19.55 33.68 3.89
CA MET A 141 -18.15 34.04 3.69
C MET A 141 -17.72 35.13 4.69
N LEU A 142 -18.61 36.08 4.96
CA LEU A 142 -18.45 37.14 5.94
C LEU A 142 -18.40 36.54 7.36
N MET A 143 -19.28 35.56 7.64
CA MET A 143 -19.25 34.82 8.90
C MET A 143 -18.04 33.89 9.01
N ALA A 144 -17.56 33.29 7.92
CA ALA A 144 -16.32 32.52 7.95
C ALA A 144 -15.09 33.41 8.27
N ARG A 145 -15.08 34.67 7.80
CA ARG A 145 -14.05 35.65 8.17
C ARG A 145 -14.15 36.07 9.63
N PHE A 146 -15.36 36.25 10.15
CA PHE A 146 -15.61 36.46 11.58
C PHE A 146 -15.04 35.30 12.42
N CYS A 147 -15.40 34.05 12.12
CA CYS A 147 -14.85 32.86 12.76
C CYS A 147 -13.32 32.80 12.69
N ALA A 148 -12.73 33.10 11.53
CA ALA A 148 -11.27 33.10 11.36
C ALA A 148 -10.56 34.20 12.16
N ARG A 149 -11.21 35.33 12.39
CA ARG A 149 -10.66 36.47 13.14
C ARG A 149 -10.80 36.26 14.65
N VAL A 150 -11.92 35.68 15.08
CA VAL A 150 -12.12 35.17 16.45
C VAL A 150 -11.05 34.14 16.81
N ARG A 151 -10.75 33.16 15.93
CA ARG A 151 -9.71 32.14 16.19
C ARG A 151 -8.30 32.70 16.38
N LYS A 152 -8.03 33.93 15.95
CA LYS A 152 -6.74 34.61 16.15
C LYS A 152 -6.65 35.36 17.49
N ARG A 153 -7.77 35.50 18.20
CA ARG A 153 -7.89 36.20 19.47
C ARG A 153 -7.91 35.17 20.61
N ALA A 154 -6.85 35.15 21.41
CA ALA A 154 -6.72 34.23 22.55
C ALA A 154 -7.68 34.58 23.73
N ASP A 155 -8.29 35.76 23.69
CA ASP A 155 -9.24 36.28 24.66
C ASP A 155 -10.71 35.99 24.32
N LEU A 156 -10.96 35.23 23.23
CA LEU A 156 -12.29 34.83 22.78
C LEU A 156 -12.37 33.30 22.62
N PRO A 157 -13.52 32.66 22.94
CA PRO A 157 -13.72 31.25 22.64
C PRO A 157 -13.76 31.00 21.13
N SER A 158 -13.26 29.84 20.69
CA SER A 158 -13.23 29.48 19.27
C SER A 158 -14.64 29.34 18.72
N VAL A 159 -14.93 30.03 17.62
CA VAL A 159 -16.22 29.96 16.92
C VAL A 159 -16.05 29.18 15.60
N SER A 160 -16.96 28.24 15.35
CA SER A 160 -17.13 27.55 14.08
C SER A 160 -18.34 28.08 13.31
N MET A 161 -18.41 27.79 12.01
CA MET A 161 -19.59 28.13 11.21
C MET A 161 -20.85 27.38 11.70
N GLN A 162 -20.69 26.21 12.31
CA GLN A 162 -21.81 25.48 12.88
C GLN A 162 -22.41 26.24 14.08
N ASP A 163 -21.56 26.81 14.94
CA ASP A 163 -21.98 27.60 16.10
C ASP A 163 -22.72 28.86 15.67
N VAL A 164 -22.25 29.53 14.60
CA VAL A 164 -22.91 30.72 14.02
C VAL A 164 -24.31 30.40 13.50
N TYR A 165 -24.54 29.21 12.92
CA TYR A 165 -25.88 28.79 12.48
C TYR A 165 -26.79 28.37 13.64
N GLN A 166 -26.21 27.78 14.70
CA GLN A 166 -26.97 27.33 15.88
C GLN A 166 -27.31 28.48 16.84
N HIS A 167 -26.46 29.50 16.88
CA HIS A 167 -26.56 30.67 17.76
C HIS A 167 -26.41 31.94 16.93
N PRO A 168 -27.47 32.37 16.22
CA PRO A 168 -27.33 33.35 15.15
C PRO A 168 -27.33 34.81 15.64
N THR A 169 -27.04 35.07 16.91
CA THR A 169 -26.84 36.41 17.49
C THR A 169 -25.62 36.41 18.39
N ILE A 170 -24.96 37.56 18.61
CA ILE A 170 -23.80 37.65 19.51
C ILE A 170 -24.18 37.20 20.92
N ARG A 171 -25.36 37.62 21.42
CA ARG A 171 -25.85 37.24 22.75
C ARG A 171 -25.98 35.72 22.89
N SER A 172 -26.61 35.06 21.92
CA SER A 172 -26.80 33.60 21.97
C SER A 172 -25.49 32.85 21.80
N LEU A 173 -24.57 33.38 20.99
CA LEU A 173 -23.25 32.80 20.74
C LEU A 173 -22.34 32.94 21.97
N ALA A 174 -22.31 34.11 22.60
CA ALA A 174 -21.56 34.36 23.83
C ALA A 174 -22.11 33.54 24.99
N ALA A 175 -23.43 33.44 25.15
CA ALA A 175 -24.03 32.61 26.19
C ALA A 175 -23.73 31.11 26.00
N ALA A 176 -23.66 30.62 24.76
CA ALA A 176 -23.35 29.23 24.47
C ALA A 176 -21.87 28.88 24.68
N LEU A 177 -20.96 29.83 24.41
CA LEU A 177 -19.51 29.58 24.36
C LEU A 177 -18.74 30.20 25.55
N ALA A 178 -19.37 31.00 26.40
CA ALA A 178 -18.70 31.62 27.56
C ALA A 178 -18.17 30.59 28.56
N ASN A 179 -18.80 29.40 28.66
CA ASN A 179 -18.35 28.33 29.54
C ASN A 179 -17.11 27.57 29.00
N ASP A 180 -16.79 27.66 27.71
CA ASP A 180 -15.55 27.09 27.17
C ASP A 180 -14.29 27.86 27.65
N VAL A 181 -14.47 29.08 28.17
CA VAL A 181 -13.41 29.87 28.79
C VAL A 181 -13.10 29.40 30.23
N LEU A 182 -14.01 28.64 30.87
CA LEU A 182 -13.85 28.19 32.26
C LEU A 182 -13.10 26.86 32.44
N THR A 183 -12.87 26.08 31.36
CA THR A 183 -12.22 24.75 31.46
C THR A 183 -10.76 24.70 30.99
N ALA A 184 -10.25 25.80 30.44
CA ALA A 184 -8.84 25.93 30.12
C ALA A 184 -8.35 27.26 30.69
N ASP A 185 -7.59 27.22 31.78
CA ASP A 185 -6.81 28.39 32.19
C ASP A 185 -5.89 28.75 31.01
N PRO A 186 -6.09 29.90 30.33
CA PRO A 186 -5.29 30.27 29.16
C PRO A 186 -3.81 30.40 29.54
N ALA A 187 -3.52 30.69 30.80
CA ALA A 187 -2.17 30.73 31.33
C ALA A 187 -1.54 29.33 31.33
N ASP A 188 -2.25 28.28 31.73
CA ASP A 188 -1.70 26.92 31.88
C ASP A 188 -1.44 26.24 30.52
N ASN A 189 -2.30 26.50 29.52
CA ASN A 189 -2.07 26.05 28.14
C ASN A 189 -0.91 26.80 27.47
N LEU A 190 -0.81 28.14 27.63
CA LEU A 190 0.35 28.89 27.14
C LEU A 190 1.64 28.39 27.81
N THR A 191 1.60 28.09 29.11
CA THR A 191 2.76 27.58 29.85
C THR A 191 3.15 26.19 29.37
N THR A 192 2.18 25.33 29.05
CA THR A 192 2.40 23.98 28.51
C THR A 192 2.97 24.02 27.09
N VAL A 193 2.43 24.87 26.21
CA VAL A 193 2.99 25.08 24.86
C VAL A 193 4.41 25.64 24.95
N THR A 194 4.64 26.67 25.76
CA THR A 194 5.97 27.29 25.94
C THR A 194 6.99 26.28 26.49
N LYS A 195 6.60 25.42 27.43
CA LYS A 195 7.44 24.34 27.93
C LYS A 195 7.73 23.31 26.84
N CYS A 196 6.73 22.93 26.05
CA CYS A 196 6.90 22.01 24.92
C CYS A 196 7.85 22.59 23.86
N GLU A 197 7.71 23.89 23.55
CA GLU A 197 8.61 24.62 22.64
C GLU A 197 10.07 24.59 23.13
N GLN A 198 10.31 24.87 24.41
CA GLN A 198 11.65 24.82 25.00
C GLN A 198 12.28 23.43 24.90
N LEU A 199 11.53 22.39 25.24
CA LEU A 199 12.01 21.01 25.20
C LEU A 199 12.24 20.53 23.75
N PHE A 200 11.39 20.93 22.80
CA PHE A 200 11.64 20.70 21.38
C PHE A 200 12.87 21.44 20.88
N ALA A 201 13.08 22.70 21.28
CA ALA A 201 14.25 23.48 20.92
C ALA A 201 15.54 22.85 21.44
N GLU A 202 15.54 22.36 22.69
CA GLU A 202 16.66 21.61 23.27
C GLU A 202 17.00 20.37 22.44
N VAL A 203 16.00 19.52 22.15
CA VAL A 203 16.22 18.30 21.35
C VAL A 203 16.69 18.64 19.94
N LEU A 204 16.14 19.68 19.31
CA LEU A 204 16.52 20.08 17.96
C LEU A 204 17.94 20.66 17.91
N THR A 205 18.32 21.46 18.90
CA THR A 205 19.68 22.02 19.07
C THR A 205 20.72 20.89 19.13
N ASP A 206 20.44 19.84 19.89
CA ASP A 206 21.28 18.64 19.99
C ASP A 206 21.35 17.81 18.69
N VAL A 207 20.31 17.86 17.85
CA VAL A 207 20.29 17.10 16.58
C VAL A 207 21.01 17.86 15.47
N VAL A 208 20.81 19.18 15.40
CA VAL A 208 21.46 20.05 14.41
C VAL A 208 22.92 20.31 14.78
N GLY A 209 23.27 20.26 16.07
CA GLY A 209 24.61 20.54 16.57
C GLY A 209 24.95 22.03 16.58
N THR A 210 23.98 22.86 16.98
CA THR A 210 24.14 24.33 17.07
C THR A 210 24.05 24.77 18.52
N GLU A 211 24.37 26.04 18.84
CA GLU A 211 24.26 26.54 20.21
C GLU A 211 22.81 26.87 20.61
N HIS A 212 21.99 27.32 19.65
CA HIS A 212 20.59 27.67 19.86
C HIS A 212 19.79 27.60 18.57
N VAL A 213 18.57 27.07 18.63
CA VAL A 213 17.59 27.09 17.54
C VAL A 213 16.39 27.93 17.94
N SER A 214 16.05 28.94 17.14
CA SER A 214 14.85 29.76 17.36
C SER A 214 13.59 28.95 17.13
N VAL A 215 12.55 29.20 17.95
CA VAL A 215 11.27 28.49 17.86
C VAL A 215 10.46 28.81 16.59
N ASP A 216 10.79 29.95 15.96
CA ASP A 216 10.15 30.46 14.75
C ASP A 216 10.90 30.08 13.47
N SER A 217 12.10 29.48 13.57
CA SER A 217 12.87 29.05 12.41
C SER A 217 12.18 27.91 11.67
N HIS A 218 11.99 28.08 10.36
CA HIS A 218 11.46 27.05 9.49
C HIS A 218 12.46 25.90 9.36
N PHE A 219 12.03 24.68 9.67
CA PHE A 219 12.92 23.50 9.72
C PHE A 219 13.68 23.29 8.41
N PHE A 220 13.04 23.49 7.27
CA PHE A 220 13.61 23.16 5.96
C PHE A 220 14.28 24.34 5.27
N ASP A 221 13.77 25.55 5.48
CA ASP A 221 14.19 26.74 4.72
C ASP A 221 15.25 27.53 5.49
N ASP A 222 15.09 27.70 6.80
CA ASP A 222 16.00 28.48 7.63
C ASP A 222 17.12 27.61 8.19
N LEU A 223 16.76 26.43 8.74
CA LEU A 223 17.74 25.52 9.33
C LEU A 223 18.41 24.59 8.30
N GLY A 224 17.88 24.55 7.07
CA GLY A 224 18.34 23.65 6.03
C GLY A 224 18.25 22.16 6.41
N ALA A 225 17.39 21.80 7.37
CA ALA A 225 17.28 20.43 7.86
C ALA A 225 16.68 19.54 6.77
N ASP A 226 17.22 18.32 6.65
CA ASP A 226 16.66 17.30 5.76
C ASP A 226 15.78 16.31 6.54
N SER A 227 15.06 15.44 5.83
CA SER A 227 14.18 14.46 6.48
C SER A 227 14.93 13.49 7.39
N MET A 228 16.23 13.24 7.17
CA MET A 228 17.03 12.36 8.03
C MET A 228 17.32 13.02 9.37
N LEU A 229 17.66 14.32 9.35
CA LEU A 229 17.86 15.13 10.55
C LEU A 229 16.54 15.22 11.32
N MET A 230 15.44 15.49 10.63
CA MET A 230 14.11 15.53 11.26
C MET A 230 13.64 14.17 11.77
N ALA A 231 13.94 13.06 11.09
CA ALA A 231 13.64 11.73 11.60
C ALA A 231 14.38 11.42 12.91
N ARG A 232 15.65 11.86 13.04
CA ARG A 232 16.41 11.77 14.30
C ARG A 232 15.81 12.65 15.40
N PHE A 233 15.35 13.86 15.05
CA PHE A 233 14.61 14.72 15.97
C PHE A 233 13.35 14.02 16.49
N CYS A 234 12.48 13.51 15.60
CA CYS A 234 11.30 12.75 15.97
C CYS A 234 11.63 11.53 16.85
N ALA A 235 12.69 10.79 16.52
CA ALA A 235 13.12 9.63 17.29
C ALA A 235 13.61 10.00 18.71
N ARG A 236 14.34 11.11 18.87
CA ARG A 236 14.78 11.60 20.19
C ARG A 236 13.61 12.13 21.01
N VAL A 237 12.70 12.88 20.38
CA VAL A 237 11.45 13.34 21.01
C VAL A 237 10.64 12.15 21.53
N ARG A 238 10.48 11.08 20.74
CA ARG A 238 9.73 9.88 21.16
C ARG A 238 10.36 9.10 22.31
N LYS A 239 11.64 9.32 22.62
CA LYS A 239 12.32 8.72 23.79
C LYS A 239 12.08 9.51 25.07
N ARG A 240 11.51 10.70 24.98
CA ARG A 240 11.19 11.61 26.08
C ARG A 240 9.72 11.51 26.45
N ALA A 241 9.42 10.99 27.64
CA ALA A 241 8.03 10.80 28.10
C ALA A 241 7.32 12.13 28.44
N ASP A 242 8.09 13.21 28.63
CA ASP A 242 7.65 14.56 28.90
C ASP A 242 7.23 15.35 27.65
N LEU A 243 7.42 14.79 26.44
CA LEU A 243 7.07 15.39 25.17
C LEU A 243 5.95 14.62 24.44
N PRO A 244 5.07 15.30 23.68
CA PRO A 244 4.14 14.62 22.80
C PRO A 244 4.89 13.89 21.67
N SER A 245 4.36 12.75 21.24
CA SER A 245 4.96 11.98 20.15
C SER A 245 4.85 12.76 18.84
N VAL A 246 5.97 12.89 18.12
CA VAL A 246 6.05 13.57 16.82
C VAL A 246 6.27 12.55 15.69
N SER A 247 5.52 12.69 14.60
CA SER A 247 5.72 12.00 13.33
C SER A 247 6.37 12.91 12.28
N MET A 248 6.97 12.33 11.24
CA MET A 248 7.52 13.12 10.13
C MET A 248 6.43 13.92 9.39
N GLN A 249 5.19 13.43 9.37
CA GLN A 249 4.06 14.14 8.80
C GLN A 249 3.77 15.44 9.56
N ASP A 250 3.78 15.39 10.90
CA ASP A 250 3.55 16.56 11.76
C ASP A 250 4.62 17.63 11.50
N VAL A 251 5.88 17.22 11.34
CA VAL A 251 6.99 18.13 11.02
C VAL A 251 6.80 18.84 9.68
N TYR A 252 6.26 18.18 8.66
CA TYR A 252 5.97 18.82 7.37
C TYR A 252 4.75 19.74 7.43
N GLN A 253 3.72 19.36 8.18
CA GLN A 253 2.49 20.15 8.33
C GLN A 253 2.69 21.38 9.24
N HIS A 254 3.58 21.27 10.21
CA HIS A 254 3.89 22.29 11.21
C HIS A 254 5.40 22.55 11.26
N PRO A 255 5.95 23.29 10.27
CA PRO A 255 7.39 23.32 10.02
C PRO A 255 8.19 24.29 10.91
N THR A 256 7.65 24.69 12.05
CA THR A 256 8.34 25.47 13.10
C THR A 256 8.05 24.87 14.46
N ILE A 257 8.95 25.04 15.43
CA ILE A 257 8.76 24.52 16.80
C ILE A 257 7.46 25.07 17.40
N ARG A 258 7.20 26.37 17.23
CA ARG A 258 5.97 27.03 17.73
C ARG A 258 4.71 26.38 17.15
N SER A 259 4.65 26.22 15.83
CA SER A 259 3.49 25.62 15.17
C SER A 259 3.30 24.14 15.56
N LEU A 260 4.40 23.41 15.71
CA LEU A 260 4.38 21.99 16.06
C LEU A 260 3.93 21.78 17.51
N ALA A 261 4.47 22.56 18.46
CA ALA A 261 4.07 22.53 19.85
C ALA A 261 2.60 22.90 20.02
N SER A 262 2.15 23.97 19.35
CA SER A 262 0.75 24.40 19.37
C SER A 262 -0.18 23.32 18.84
N ALA A 263 0.14 22.70 17.71
CA ALA A 263 -0.70 21.65 17.10
C ALA A 263 -0.83 20.40 17.99
N LEU A 264 0.28 19.98 18.61
CA LEU A 264 0.33 18.74 19.41
C LEU A 264 -0.20 18.91 20.85
N VAL A 265 -0.14 20.12 21.40
CA VAL A 265 -0.72 20.42 22.72
C VAL A 265 -2.23 20.63 22.60
N ASN A 266 -2.72 21.33 21.57
CA ASN A 266 -4.14 21.58 21.38
C ASN A 266 -4.93 20.31 20.99
N THR A 267 -4.27 19.27 20.46
CA THR A 267 -4.90 17.96 20.23
C THR A 267 -5.02 17.12 21.50
N LYS A 268 -4.37 17.49 22.62
CA LYS A 268 -4.59 16.85 23.93
C LYS A 268 -5.86 17.34 24.61
N THR A 269 -6.31 18.57 24.36
CA THR A 269 -7.47 19.18 25.04
C THR A 269 -8.83 18.66 24.56
N ASP A 270 -8.94 18.10 23.34
CA ASP A 270 -10.15 17.39 22.86
C ASP A 270 -10.25 15.93 23.34
N THR A 271 -9.29 15.46 24.13
CA THR A 271 -9.32 14.14 24.76
C THR A 271 -9.59 14.29 26.25
N LYS A 272 -10.80 13.91 26.69
CA LYS A 272 -11.11 13.66 28.11
C LYS A 272 -9.94 12.91 28.77
N PRO A 273 -9.52 13.30 30.00
CA PRO A 273 -8.48 12.60 30.71
C PRO A 273 -8.86 11.13 30.86
N THR A 274 -8.00 10.25 30.37
CA THR A 274 -8.03 8.84 30.75
C THR A 274 -7.75 8.79 32.25
N PRO A 275 -8.51 8.05 33.08
CA PRO A 275 -8.17 7.87 34.48
C PRO A 275 -6.73 7.37 34.58
N ALA A 276 -5.98 7.94 35.52
CA ALA A 276 -4.61 7.57 35.81
C ALA A 276 -4.43 6.05 35.72
N SER A 277 -3.45 5.63 34.94
CA SER A 277 -3.06 4.23 34.80
C SER A 277 -2.90 3.63 36.19
N GLN A 278 -3.83 2.74 36.57
CA GLN A 278 -3.57 1.79 37.63
C GLN A 278 -2.26 1.06 37.27
N PRO A 279 -1.40 0.74 38.26
CA PRO A 279 -0.19 -0.03 37.99
C PRO A 279 -0.61 -1.25 37.17
N ALA A 280 0.01 -1.38 36.00
CA ALA A 280 -0.36 -2.39 35.02
C ALA A 280 -0.52 -3.73 35.73
N THR A 281 -1.77 -4.19 35.88
CA THR A 281 -2.04 -5.61 36.04
C THR A 281 -1.24 -6.27 34.93
N PRO A 282 -0.34 -7.24 35.25
CA PRO A 282 0.53 -7.81 34.24
C PRO A 282 -0.34 -8.20 33.06
N ALA A 283 -0.13 -7.54 31.91
CA ALA A 283 -0.77 -7.95 30.68
C ALA A 283 -0.55 -9.45 30.60
N ALA A 284 -1.63 -10.23 30.52
CA ALA A 284 -1.54 -11.68 30.43
C ALA A 284 -0.42 -11.98 29.42
N PRO A 285 0.58 -12.79 29.79
CA PRO A 285 1.82 -12.89 29.04
C PRO A 285 1.45 -13.12 27.58
N THR A 286 1.91 -12.22 26.71
CA THR A 286 1.82 -12.43 25.27
C THR A 286 2.33 -13.85 25.05
N PRO A 287 1.51 -14.79 24.54
CA PRO A 287 1.96 -16.17 24.42
C PRO A 287 3.27 -16.13 23.64
N LEU A 288 4.31 -16.74 24.22
CA LEU A 288 5.65 -16.76 23.64
C LEU A 288 5.52 -17.03 22.14
N PRO A 289 6.32 -16.35 21.28
CA PRO A 289 6.34 -16.64 19.86
C PRO A 289 6.39 -18.15 19.70
N ARG A 290 5.44 -18.75 18.97
CA ARG A 290 5.31 -20.21 18.82
C ARG A 290 6.44 -20.72 17.92
N ARG A 291 7.68 -20.60 18.41
CA ARG A 291 8.92 -20.90 17.70
C ARG A 291 8.86 -22.33 17.21
N ALA A 292 9.00 -22.52 15.90
CA ALA A 292 9.12 -23.85 15.35
C ALA A 292 10.38 -24.52 15.88
N ARG A 293 10.28 -25.83 16.15
CA ARG A 293 11.45 -26.62 16.53
C ARG A 293 12.38 -26.71 15.33
N ASN A 294 13.69 -26.70 15.55
CA ASN A 294 14.67 -26.78 14.47
C ASN A 294 14.46 -28.04 13.58
N GLY A 295 14.01 -29.16 14.17
CA GLY A 295 13.66 -30.36 13.41
C GLY A 295 12.48 -30.17 12.44
N GLU A 296 11.43 -29.44 12.84
CA GLU A 296 10.28 -29.13 11.97
C GLU A 296 10.70 -28.22 10.81
N TYR A 297 11.54 -27.22 11.11
CA TYR A 297 12.12 -26.33 10.12
C TYR A 297 12.92 -27.08 9.05
N VAL A 298 13.81 -27.99 9.46
CA VAL A 298 14.64 -28.79 8.55
C VAL A 298 13.79 -29.79 7.77
N LEU A 299 12.87 -30.51 8.43
CA LEU A 299 11.98 -31.47 7.77
C LEU A 299 11.08 -30.80 6.73
N CYS A 300 10.47 -29.66 7.07
CA CYS A 300 9.66 -28.89 6.14
C CYS A 300 10.49 -28.44 4.93
N GLY A 301 11.70 -27.92 5.15
CA GLY A 301 12.62 -27.56 4.07
C GLY A 301 13.02 -28.74 3.17
N ALA A 302 13.25 -29.92 3.75
CA ALA A 302 13.56 -31.12 2.99
C ALA A 302 12.37 -31.57 2.13
N LEU A 303 11.15 -31.59 2.69
CA LEU A 303 9.93 -31.92 1.94
C LEU A 303 9.64 -30.90 0.82
N GLN A 304 9.87 -29.61 1.07
CA GLN A 304 9.74 -28.57 0.05
C GLN A 304 10.76 -28.76 -1.07
N LEU A 305 12.02 -29.06 -0.75
CA LEU A 305 13.05 -29.34 -1.75
C LEU A 305 12.69 -30.58 -2.60
N LEU A 306 12.25 -31.66 -1.96
CA LEU A 306 11.77 -32.85 -2.66
C LEU A 306 10.61 -32.53 -3.61
N PHE A 307 9.67 -31.69 -3.19
CA PHE A 307 8.59 -31.23 -4.08
C PHE A 307 9.11 -30.36 -5.23
N MET A 308 10.04 -29.43 -4.96
CA MET A 308 10.63 -28.55 -5.98
C MET A 308 11.45 -29.31 -7.03
N LEU A 309 12.04 -30.45 -6.68
CA LEU A 309 12.74 -31.32 -7.62
C LEU A 309 11.78 -32.31 -8.29
N GLY A 310 10.90 -32.94 -7.51
CA GLY A 310 9.99 -33.98 -7.97
C GLY A 310 8.92 -33.48 -8.95
N TYR A 311 8.31 -32.32 -8.69
CA TYR A 311 7.23 -31.80 -9.54
C TYR A 311 7.69 -31.44 -10.97
N PRO A 312 8.78 -30.68 -11.18
CA PRO A 312 9.31 -30.44 -12.52
C PRO A 312 9.82 -31.73 -13.18
N SER A 313 10.44 -32.64 -12.42
CA SER A 313 10.93 -33.93 -12.94
C SER A 313 9.78 -34.79 -13.46
N LEU A 314 8.67 -34.89 -12.72
CA LEU A 314 7.48 -35.61 -13.16
C LEU A 314 6.87 -34.96 -14.41
N THR A 315 6.75 -33.63 -14.41
CA THR A 315 6.23 -32.88 -15.57
C THR A 315 7.11 -33.07 -16.81
N ALA A 316 8.43 -33.18 -16.63
CA ALA A 316 9.37 -33.47 -17.69
C ALA A 316 9.25 -34.88 -18.24
N VAL A 317 9.10 -35.90 -17.38
CA VAL A 317 8.84 -37.28 -17.81
C VAL A 317 7.56 -37.36 -18.64
N VAL A 318 6.49 -36.70 -18.20
CA VAL A 318 5.24 -36.59 -18.96
C VAL A 318 5.45 -35.85 -20.28
N GLY A 319 6.19 -34.74 -20.26
CA GLY A 319 6.57 -33.96 -21.45
C GLY A 319 7.32 -34.79 -22.49
N VAL A 320 8.31 -35.54 -22.05
CA VAL A 320 9.12 -36.45 -22.87
C VAL A 320 8.25 -37.54 -23.50
N LYS A 321 7.41 -38.20 -22.70
CA LYS A 321 6.46 -39.20 -23.21
C LYS A 321 5.47 -38.61 -24.22
N GLY A 322 5.05 -37.37 -24.01
CA GLY A 322 4.24 -36.62 -24.96
C GLY A 322 4.96 -36.35 -26.28
N VAL A 323 6.22 -35.92 -26.23
CA VAL A 323 7.04 -35.67 -27.43
C VAL A 323 7.30 -36.98 -28.20
N GLU A 324 7.60 -38.09 -27.51
CA GLU A 324 7.70 -39.42 -28.12
C GLU A 324 6.39 -39.81 -28.83
N TRP A 325 5.24 -39.59 -28.18
CA TRP A 325 3.93 -39.89 -28.75
C TRP A 325 3.60 -39.03 -29.97
N VAL A 326 3.94 -37.74 -29.95
CA VAL A 326 3.78 -36.83 -31.10
C VAL A 326 4.66 -37.26 -32.27
N ARG A 327 5.93 -37.64 -32.01
CA ARG A 327 6.88 -38.09 -33.05
C ARG A 327 6.53 -39.45 -33.64
N ALA A 328 5.76 -40.28 -32.92
CA ALA A 328 5.22 -41.52 -33.47
C ALA A 328 4.27 -41.32 -34.67
N GLY A 329 3.84 -40.07 -34.96
CA GLY A 329 3.14 -39.74 -36.21
C GLY A 329 4.01 -39.75 -37.47
N GLY A 330 5.33 -39.98 -37.33
CA GLY A 330 6.24 -40.15 -38.47
C GLY A 330 6.40 -38.87 -39.28
N SER A 331 6.23 -38.95 -40.60
CA SER A 331 6.32 -37.81 -41.52
C SER A 331 4.96 -37.19 -41.87
N ASP A 332 3.86 -37.70 -41.33
CA ASP A 332 2.53 -37.13 -41.57
C ASP A 332 2.34 -35.87 -40.72
N LEU A 333 2.43 -34.71 -41.38
CA LEU A 333 2.27 -33.40 -40.75
C LEU A 333 0.89 -33.22 -40.10
N ILE A 334 -0.16 -33.86 -40.62
CA ILE A 334 -1.50 -33.79 -40.05
C ILE A 334 -1.55 -34.60 -38.75
N ASP A 335 -0.98 -35.81 -38.73
CA ASP A 335 -0.93 -36.63 -37.52
C ASP A 335 -0.06 -35.98 -36.43
N ILE A 336 1.11 -35.43 -36.79
CA ILE A 336 1.95 -34.65 -35.87
C ILE A 336 1.16 -33.47 -35.29
N TYR A 337 0.45 -32.73 -36.14
CA TYR A 337 -0.35 -31.58 -35.71
C TYR A 337 -1.46 -32.01 -34.74
N LEU A 338 -2.26 -33.04 -35.09
CA LEU A 338 -3.36 -33.51 -34.25
C LEU A 338 -2.88 -34.05 -32.90
N ARG A 339 -1.78 -34.82 -32.89
CA ARG A 339 -1.15 -35.29 -31.63
C ARG A 339 -0.60 -34.14 -30.81
N SER A 340 -0.01 -33.13 -31.45
CA SER A 340 0.47 -31.93 -30.75
C SER A 340 -0.68 -31.18 -30.06
N VAL A 341 -1.81 -31.00 -30.77
CA VAL A 341 -3.04 -30.40 -30.20
C VAL A 341 -3.56 -31.25 -29.04
N ALA A 342 -3.66 -32.57 -29.21
CA ALA A 342 -4.19 -33.47 -28.20
C ALA A 342 -3.31 -33.48 -26.93
N PHE A 343 -2.00 -33.61 -27.08
CA PHE A 343 -1.07 -33.59 -25.95
C PHE A 343 -0.99 -32.21 -25.29
N GLY A 344 -0.92 -31.13 -26.07
CA GLY A 344 -0.95 -29.76 -25.57
C GLY A 344 -2.22 -29.47 -24.76
N SER A 345 -3.38 -29.96 -25.23
CA SER A 345 -4.66 -29.85 -24.53
C SER A 345 -4.67 -30.66 -23.24
N ALA A 346 -4.21 -31.91 -23.27
CA ALA A 346 -4.12 -32.77 -22.09
C ALA A 346 -3.18 -32.18 -21.03
N MET A 347 -2.03 -31.64 -21.44
CA MET A 347 -1.06 -30.99 -20.55
C MET A 347 -1.66 -29.72 -19.92
N LEU A 348 -2.34 -28.87 -20.70
CA LEU A 348 -3.01 -27.68 -20.17
C LEU A 348 -4.08 -28.06 -19.15
N VAL A 349 -4.94 -29.02 -19.47
CA VAL A 349 -6.00 -29.50 -18.56
C VAL A 349 -5.38 -30.11 -17.30
N GLY A 350 -4.37 -30.98 -17.44
CA GLY A 350 -3.67 -31.60 -16.32
C GLY A 350 -3.03 -30.58 -15.39
N LEU A 351 -2.24 -29.65 -15.92
CA LEU A 351 -1.60 -28.59 -15.13
C LEU A 351 -2.62 -27.63 -14.49
N SER A 352 -3.78 -27.42 -15.11
CA SER A 352 -4.85 -26.56 -14.58
C SER A 352 -5.68 -27.25 -13.50
N ALA A 353 -5.99 -28.53 -13.68
CA ALA A 353 -6.78 -29.34 -12.77
C ALA A 353 -5.98 -29.77 -11.53
N LEU A 354 -4.67 -30.01 -11.67
CA LEU A 354 -3.80 -30.47 -10.59
C LEU A 354 -3.89 -29.62 -9.30
N PRO A 355 -3.74 -28.28 -9.32
CA PRO A 355 -3.88 -27.49 -8.10
C PRO A 355 -5.29 -27.53 -7.51
N ILE A 356 -6.33 -27.65 -8.35
CA ILE A 356 -7.71 -27.78 -7.88
C ILE A 356 -7.85 -29.08 -7.09
N LEU A 357 -7.45 -30.21 -7.69
CA LEU A 357 -7.49 -31.53 -7.07
C LEU A 357 -6.67 -31.56 -5.77
N LEU A 358 -5.42 -31.09 -5.82
CA LEU A 358 -4.55 -31.10 -4.65
C LEU A 358 -5.01 -30.14 -3.55
N LYS A 359 -5.64 -29.01 -3.87
CA LYS A 359 -6.28 -28.17 -2.87
C LYS A 359 -7.38 -28.92 -2.13
N TRP A 360 -8.28 -29.58 -2.86
CA TRP A 360 -9.41 -30.31 -2.25
C TRP A 360 -8.95 -31.53 -1.44
N VAL A 361 -7.90 -32.24 -1.87
CA VAL A 361 -7.33 -33.40 -1.16
C VAL A 361 -6.47 -32.99 0.03
N LEU A 362 -5.56 -32.03 -0.15
CA LEU A 362 -4.58 -31.66 0.88
C LEU A 362 -5.16 -30.69 1.90
N VAL A 363 -6.10 -29.83 1.55
CA VAL A 363 -6.62 -28.78 2.44
C VAL A 363 -8.12 -28.90 2.68
N GLY A 364 -8.89 -29.23 1.64
CA GLY A 364 -10.35 -29.17 1.69
C GLY A 364 -10.86 -27.74 1.50
N ARG A 365 -11.84 -27.31 2.31
CA ARG A 365 -12.33 -25.93 2.30
C ARG A 365 -11.47 -25.06 3.22
N TRP A 366 -11.00 -23.93 2.72
CA TRP A 366 -10.36 -22.92 3.56
C TRP A 366 -11.37 -22.40 4.59
N LYS A 367 -10.95 -22.38 5.85
CA LYS A 367 -11.65 -21.76 6.98
C LYS A 367 -10.72 -20.73 7.60
N PRO A 368 -11.25 -19.73 8.31
CA PRO A 368 -10.44 -18.90 9.19
C PRO A 368 -9.70 -19.74 10.22
N GLN A 369 -8.38 -19.69 10.20
CA GLN A 369 -7.54 -20.47 11.10
C GLN A 369 -6.12 -19.90 11.16
N GLU A 370 -5.40 -20.28 12.20
CA GLU A 370 -3.96 -20.03 12.34
C GLU A 370 -3.19 -21.31 12.02
N ILE A 371 -2.26 -21.24 11.08
CA ILE A 371 -1.39 -22.34 10.68
C ILE A 371 0.04 -22.00 11.09
N ARG A 372 0.60 -22.75 12.04
CA ARG A 372 1.99 -22.54 12.46
C ARG A 372 2.95 -22.79 11.30
N VAL A 373 3.81 -21.82 11.01
CA VAL A 373 4.81 -21.92 9.95
C VAL A 373 5.77 -23.07 10.26
N TRP A 374 6.26 -23.74 9.22
CA TRP A 374 7.12 -24.94 9.27
C TRP A 374 6.46 -26.24 9.75
N SER A 375 5.17 -26.21 10.11
CA SER A 375 4.40 -27.42 10.43
C SER A 375 3.97 -28.21 9.18
N MET A 376 3.47 -29.44 9.36
CA MET A 376 2.92 -30.22 8.24
C MET A 376 1.67 -29.57 7.59
N PRO A 377 0.72 -28.98 8.36
CA PRO A 377 -0.32 -28.13 7.77
C PRO A 377 0.23 -26.96 6.94
N TYR A 378 1.32 -26.32 7.39
CA TYR A 378 2.00 -25.29 6.60
C TYR A 378 2.60 -25.84 5.30
N PHE A 379 3.22 -27.02 5.32
CA PHE A 379 3.72 -27.67 4.10
C PHE A 379 2.58 -27.93 3.10
N ARG A 380 1.43 -28.43 3.55
CA ARG A 380 0.22 -28.63 2.72
C ARG A 380 -0.26 -27.31 2.12
N PHE A 381 -0.32 -26.25 2.93
CA PHE A 381 -0.63 -24.89 2.47
C PHE A 381 0.37 -24.43 1.39
N TRP A 382 1.67 -24.59 1.64
CA TRP A 382 2.73 -24.16 0.74
C TRP A 382 2.70 -24.89 -0.61
N VAL A 383 2.43 -26.20 -0.63
CA VAL A 383 2.29 -26.98 -1.88
C VAL A 383 1.14 -26.43 -2.72
N VAL A 384 -0.05 -26.28 -2.11
CA VAL A 384 -1.24 -25.79 -2.80
C VAL A 384 -1.01 -24.38 -3.33
N ARG A 385 -0.49 -23.49 -2.48
CA ARG A 385 -0.14 -22.14 -2.88
C ARG A 385 0.84 -22.10 -4.06
N THR A 386 1.92 -22.88 -3.98
CA THR A 386 2.97 -22.91 -5.02
C THR A 386 2.39 -23.31 -6.36
N LEU A 387 1.51 -24.31 -6.38
CA LEU A 387 0.85 -24.77 -7.60
C LEU A 387 -0.16 -23.75 -8.15
N ILE A 388 -0.95 -23.10 -7.28
CA ILE A 388 -1.90 -22.05 -7.68
C ILE A 388 -1.15 -20.86 -8.30
N GLN A 389 -0.07 -20.39 -7.66
CA GLN A 389 0.68 -19.21 -8.10
C GLN A 389 1.49 -19.45 -9.39
N ARG A 390 1.87 -20.70 -9.68
CA ARG A 390 2.58 -21.08 -10.92
C ARG A 390 1.66 -21.60 -12.03
N ASN A 391 0.35 -21.54 -11.83
CA ASN A 391 -0.60 -22.14 -12.75
C ASN A 391 -0.69 -21.39 -14.10
N PRO A 392 -0.80 -22.08 -15.24
CA PRO A 392 -1.00 -21.43 -16.54
C PRO A 392 -2.27 -20.56 -16.63
N MET A 393 -3.26 -20.75 -15.75
CA MET A 393 -4.47 -19.93 -15.69
C MET A 393 -4.19 -18.45 -15.39
N ALA A 394 -3.02 -18.12 -14.85
CA ALA A 394 -2.57 -16.72 -14.72
C ALA A 394 -2.42 -16.00 -16.09
N LEU A 395 -2.27 -16.72 -17.20
CA LEU A 395 -2.25 -16.13 -18.56
C LEU A 395 -3.62 -15.55 -18.98
N PHE A 396 -4.69 -16.02 -18.34
CA PHE A 396 -6.07 -15.66 -18.62
C PHE A 396 -6.62 -14.59 -17.67
N VAL A 397 -5.80 -13.96 -16.83
CA VAL A 397 -6.21 -12.79 -16.03
C VAL A 397 -6.91 -11.75 -16.92
N GLY A 398 -8.07 -11.24 -16.50
CA GLY A 398 -8.94 -10.37 -17.31
C GLY A 398 -9.79 -11.09 -18.37
N SER A 399 -9.88 -12.42 -18.30
CA SER A 399 -10.77 -13.27 -19.11
C SER A 399 -11.79 -13.99 -18.21
N PRO A 400 -12.98 -14.34 -18.72
CA PRO A 400 -13.95 -15.14 -17.96
C PRO A 400 -13.40 -16.50 -17.48
N LEU A 401 -12.41 -17.06 -18.18
CA LEU A 401 -11.74 -18.31 -17.80
C LEU A 401 -11.06 -18.23 -16.43
N TYR A 402 -10.47 -17.09 -16.11
CA TYR A 402 -9.80 -16.90 -14.82
C TYR A 402 -10.82 -16.89 -13.67
N ALA A 403 -11.99 -16.27 -13.87
CA ALA A 403 -13.07 -16.32 -12.89
C ALA A 403 -13.61 -17.75 -12.69
N LEU A 404 -13.73 -18.55 -13.76
CA LEU A 404 -14.12 -19.96 -13.65
C LEU A 404 -13.08 -20.78 -12.87
N TYR A 405 -11.79 -20.56 -13.12
CA TYR A 405 -10.71 -21.21 -12.39
C TYR A 405 -10.76 -20.90 -10.89
N LEU A 406 -10.92 -19.62 -10.52
CA LEU A 406 -11.02 -19.23 -9.12
C LEU A 406 -12.27 -19.80 -8.43
N ARG A 407 -13.41 -19.90 -9.14
CA ARG A 407 -14.61 -20.59 -8.64
C ARG A 407 -14.36 -22.08 -8.38
N ALA A 408 -13.64 -22.77 -9.27
CA ALA A 408 -13.29 -24.18 -9.10
C ALA A 408 -12.35 -24.41 -7.88
N LEU A 409 -11.53 -23.42 -7.54
CA LEU A 409 -10.73 -23.41 -6.31
C LEU A 409 -11.57 -23.09 -5.05
N GLY A 410 -12.80 -22.60 -5.19
CA GLY A 410 -13.74 -22.36 -4.09
C GLY A 410 -14.19 -20.90 -3.91
N ALA A 411 -13.69 -19.95 -4.71
CA ALA A 411 -14.07 -18.54 -4.58
C ALA A 411 -15.51 -18.28 -5.02
N LYS A 412 -16.21 -17.39 -4.29
CA LYS A 412 -17.54 -16.92 -4.64
C LYS A 412 -17.40 -15.72 -5.57
N ILE A 413 -17.53 -15.92 -6.87
CA ILE A 413 -17.38 -14.84 -7.87
C ILE A 413 -18.70 -14.63 -8.61
N GLY A 414 -19.21 -13.41 -8.57
CA GLY A 414 -20.42 -12.96 -9.23
C GLY A 414 -20.32 -12.89 -10.75
N ARG A 415 -21.47 -12.73 -11.41
CA ARG A 415 -21.59 -12.57 -12.86
C ARG A 415 -21.01 -11.22 -13.27
N GLY A 416 -20.09 -11.22 -14.23
CA GLY A 416 -19.52 -9.96 -14.74
C GLY A 416 -18.40 -9.35 -13.94
N ALA A 417 -17.95 -9.99 -12.86
CA ALA A 417 -16.72 -9.57 -12.18
C ALA A 417 -15.52 -9.57 -13.16
N ALA A 418 -14.77 -8.47 -13.18
CA ALA A 418 -13.59 -8.28 -14.02
C ALA A 418 -12.34 -8.18 -13.14
N ILE A 419 -11.47 -9.20 -13.22
CA ILE A 419 -10.28 -9.32 -12.37
C ILE A 419 -9.02 -9.17 -13.21
N PHE A 420 -8.27 -8.08 -13.01
CA PHE A 420 -7.09 -7.71 -13.80
C PHE A 420 -5.76 -7.90 -13.06
N THR A 421 -5.77 -8.17 -11.75
CA THR A 421 -4.53 -8.45 -11.01
C THR A 421 -3.94 -9.83 -11.37
N ARG A 422 -2.61 -9.91 -11.30
CA ARG A 422 -1.86 -11.18 -11.40
C ARG A 422 -1.47 -11.75 -10.04
N ASN A 423 -1.77 -11.04 -8.95
CA ASN A 423 -1.58 -11.57 -7.61
C ASN A 423 -2.72 -12.55 -7.32
N VAL A 424 -2.47 -13.85 -7.56
CA VAL A 424 -3.48 -14.91 -7.46
C VAL A 424 -3.84 -15.14 -5.98
N PRO A 425 -5.13 -15.08 -5.59
CA PRO A 425 -5.55 -15.40 -4.23
C PRO A 425 -5.36 -16.88 -3.92
N VAL A 426 -5.02 -17.22 -2.67
CA VAL A 426 -4.70 -18.59 -2.26
C VAL A 426 -5.83 -19.20 -1.45
N CYS A 427 -6.34 -18.46 -0.46
CA CYS A 427 -7.44 -18.92 0.41
C CYS A 427 -8.79 -18.61 -0.24
N THR A 428 -9.03 -19.23 -1.40
CA THR A 428 -10.15 -18.91 -2.29
C THR A 428 -11.53 -19.09 -1.67
N ASP A 429 -11.76 -20.07 -0.78
CA ASP A 429 -13.09 -20.23 -0.14
C ASP A 429 -13.47 -19.07 0.79
N LEU A 430 -12.50 -18.23 1.17
CA LEU A 430 -12.68 -17.03 2.00
C LEU A 430 -12.82 -15.75 1.16
N LEU A 431 -12.86 -15.86 -0.17
CA LEU A 431 -12.97 -14.73 -1.09
C LEU A 431 -14.38 -14.67 -1.68
N SER A 432 -15.02 -13.52 -1.50
CA SER A 432 -16.29 -13.16 -2.16
C SER A 432 -16.12 -11.94 -3.04
N ILE A 433 -16.56 -12.02 -4.29
CA ILE A 433 -16.56 -10.93 -5.27
C ILE A 433 -17.95 -10.87 -5.89
N GLY A 434 -18.64 -9.74 -5.74
CA GLY A 434 -20.00 -9.52 -6.22
C GLY A 434 -20.12 -9.43 -7.74
N ASP A 435 -21.37 -9.38 -8.20
CA ASP A 435 -21.69 -9.18 -9.62
C ASP A 435 -21.12 -7.84 -10.10
N GLY A 436 -20.57 -7.78 -11.31
CA GLY A 436 -20.07 -6.52 -11.88
C GLY A 436 -18.88 -5.86 -11.15
N ALA A 437 -18.28 -6.49 -10.13
CA ALA A 437 -17.14 -5.92 -9.43
C ALA A 437 -15.90 -5.81 -10.34
N VAL A 438 -15.08 -4.78 -10.14
CA VAL A 438 -13.87 -4.51 -10.93
C VAL A 438 -12.66 -4.49 -10.01
N ILE A 439 -11.71 -5.39 -10.24
CA ILE A 439 -10.44 -5.44 -9.51
C ILE A 439 -9.29 -5.15 -10.46
N ARG A 440 -8.62 -4.03 -10.25
CA ARG A 440 -7.56 -3.52 -11.13
C ARG A 440 -6.23 -4.28 -10.96
N LYS A 441 -5.23 -3.93 -11.78
CA LYS A 441 -3.92 -4.61 -11.78
C LYS A 441 -3.11 -4.27 -10.52
N ASP A 442 -2.21 -5.18 -10.16
CA ASP A 442 -1.26 -5.04 -9.05
C ASP A 442 -1.88 -4.93 -7.64
N SER A 443 -3.18 -5.19 -7.47
CA SER A 443 -3.84 -5.27 -6.17
C SER A 443 -3.58 -6.60 -5.45
N PHE A 444 -3.54 -6.60 -4.12
CA PHE A 444 -3.39 -7.77 -3.25
C PHE A 444 -4.69 -8.06 -2.48
N PHE A 445 -5.13 -9.33 -2.50
CA PHE A 445 -6.26 -9.86 -1.72
C PHE A 445 -6.07 -11.38 -1.49
N THR A 446 -4.92 -11.74 -0.94
CA THR A 446 -4.41 -13.12 -0.89
C THR A 446 -5.29 -14.10 -0.09
N GLY A 447 -6.10 -13.59 0.84
CA GLY A 447 -6.91 -14.36 1.78
C GLY A 447 -6.12 -14.95 2.96
N TYR A 448 -4.86 -14.55 3.10
CA TYR A 448 -4.01 -14.86 4.25
C TYR A 448 -2.94 -13.77 4.44
N ARG A 449 -2.47 -13.64 5.68
CA ARG A 449 -1.26 -12.89 6.07
C ARG A 449 -0.40 -13.75 7.00
N ALA A 450 0.90 -13.50 7.02
CA ALA A 450 1.80 -14.12 7.98
C ALA A 450 2.15 -13.11 9.07
N HIS A 451 2.13 -13.53 10.33
CA HIS A 451 2.64 -12.75 11.46
C HIS A 451 3.11 -13.69 12.56
N ASP A 452 4.11 -13.30 13.35
CA ASP A 452 4.58 -14.06 14.53
C ASP A 452 4.70 -15.61 14.33
N GLY A 453 5.26 -16.03 13.19
CA GLY A 453 5.46 -17.46 12.89
C GLY A 453 4.17 -18.25 12.62
N ILE A 454 3.05 -17.58 12.35
CA ILE A 454 1.78 -18.19 11.91
C ILE A 454 1.30 -17.60 10.58
N ILE A 455 0.64 -18.42 9.78
CA ILE A 455 -0.19 -18.00 8.66
C ILE A 455 -1.62 -17.86 9.18
N GLN A 456 -2.14 -16.64 9.17
CA GLN A 456 -3.53 -16.35 9.51
C GLN A 456 -4.34 -16.26 8.22
N THR A 457 -5.36 -17.12 8.07
CA THR A 457 -6.32 -17.05 6.96
C THR A 457 -7.54 -16.24 7.37
N GLY A 458 -8.11 -15.48 6.44
CA GLY A 458 -9.29 -14.66 6.74
C GLY A 458 -10.04 -14.19 5.49
N ALA A 459 -11.25 -13.70 5.72
CA ALA A 459 -12.20 -13.38 4.65
C ALA A 459 -11.91 -12.02 3.99
N VAL A 460 -12.14 -11.94 2.68
CA VAL A 460 -12.16 -10.68 1.92
C VAL A 460 -13.43 -10.66 1.09
N SER A 461 -14.25 -9.62 1.28
CA SER A 461 -15.56 -9.51 0.63
C SER A 461 -15.65 -8.24 -0.20
N ILE A 462 -15.88 -8.37 -1.50
CA ILE A 462 -16.05 -7.26 -2.44
C ILE A 462 -17.48 -7.31 -2.95
N GLY A 463 -18.25 -6.24 -2.72
CA GLY A 463 -19.66 -6.13 -3.07
C GLY A 463 -19.94 -6.07 -4.58
N LYS A 464 -21.22 -6.03 -4.93
CA LYS A 464 -21.70 -5.87 -6.30
C LYS A 464 -21.31 -4.49 -6.84
N ASP A 465 -20.87 -4.42 -8.10
CA ASP A 465 -20.45 -3.19 -8.79
C ASP A 465 -19.37 -2.38 -8.05
N ALA A 466 -18.65 -3.01 -7.10
CA ALA A 466 -17.58 -2.37 -6.36
C ALA A 466 -16.29 -2.26 -7.19
N LEU A 467 -15.50 -1.22 -6.95
CA LEU A 467 -14.24 -0.93 -7.64
C LEU A 467 -13.05 -1.00 -6.67
N VAL A 468 -12.07 -1.83 -6.99
CA VAL A 468 -10.76 -1.88 -6.33
C VAL A 468 -9.69 -1.29 -7.26
N GLY A 469 -9.15 -0.14 -6.90
CA GLY A 469 -8.12 0.60 -7.64
C GLY A 469 -6.79 -0.12 -7.78
N GLU A 470 -5.91 0.42 -8.62
CA GLU A 470 -4.58 -0.16 -8.86
C GLU A 470 -3.63 -0.01 -7.68
N VAL A 471 -2.72 -0.98 -7.52
CA VAL A 471 -1.70 -0.96 -6.45
C VAL A 471 -2.36 -0.81 -5.07
N THR A 472 -3.43 -1.57 -4.84
CA THR A 472 -4.16 -1.58 -3.56
C THR A 472 -3.86 -2.83 -2.76
N VAL A 473 -3.97 -2.75 -1.44
CA VAL A 473 -3.83 -3.90 -0.54
C VAL A 473 -5.10 -4.07 0.28
N LEU A 474 -5.78 -5.20 0.10
CA LEU A 474 -6.91 -5.59 0.94
C LEU A 474 -6.38 -6.68 1.89
N ASP A 475 -6.21 -6.30 3.15
CA ASP A 475 -5.87 -7.26 4.19
C ASP A 475 -7.04 -8.22 4.46
N ILE A 476 -6.79 -9.31 5.17
CA ILE A 476 -7.85 -10.19 5.64
C ILE A 476 -8.80 -9.45 6.59
N TRP A 477 -10.05 -9.89 6.64
CA TRP A 477 -11.12 -9.28 7.43
C TRP A 477 -11.50 -7.87 6.96
N THR A 478 -11.46 -7.67 5.65
CA THR A 478 -11.88 -6.42 5.01
C THR A 478 -13.09 -6.64 4.12
N SER A 479 -13.90 -5.60 3.97
CA SER A 479 -15.00 -5.63 3.02
C SER A 479 -15.26 -4.31 2.32
N LEU A 480 -15.73 -4.41 1.08
CA LEU A 480 -16.29 -3.30 0.31
C LEU A 480 -17.77 -3.59 0.07
N GLY A 481 -18.66 -2.66 0.41
CA GLY A 481 -20.09 -2.75 0.14
C GLY A 481 -20.43 -2.62 -1.35
N ASP A 482 -21.71 -2.76 -1.68
CA ASP A 482 -22.18 -2.65 -3.06
C ASP A 482 -21.97 -1.22 -3.60
N GLY A 483 -21.45 -1.09 -4.82
CA GLY A 483 -21.12 0.19 -5.46
C GLY A 483 -19.96 0.95 -4.80
N ALA A 484 -19.31 0.37 -3.79
CA ALA A 484 -18.21 1.01 -3.09
C ALA A 484 -16.95 1.13 -3.97
N GLN A 485 -16.14 2.16 -3.74
CA GLN A 485 -14.93 2.41 -4.50
C GLN A 485 -13.71 2.59 -3.60
N LEU A 486 -12.61 1.93 -3.95
CA LEU A 486 -11.30 2.11 -3.34
C LEU A 486 -10.32 2.67 -4.38
N GLY A 487 -9.72 3.83 -4.09
CA GLY A 487 -8.78 4.52 -4.98
C GLY A 487 -7.47 3.75 -5.25
N HIS A 488 -6.63 4.25 -6.16
CA HIS A 488 -5.29 3.68 -6.38
C HIS A 488 -4.37 3.92 -5.15
N SER A 489 -3.31 3.12 -5.01
CA SER A 489 -2.34 3.26 -3.89
C SER A 489 -2.98 3.28 -2.50
N SER A 490 -4.07 2.53 -2.33
CA SER A 490 -4.88 2.55 -1.12
C SER A 490 -4.87 1.19 -0.42
N ALA A 491 -5.06 1.18 0.90
CA ALA A 491 -5.04 -0.04 1.68
C ALA A 491 -6.21 -0.12 2.66
N LEU A 492 -6.90 -1.25 2.65
CA LEU A 492 -7.82 -1.63 3.72
C LEU A 492 -7.07 -2.51 4.70
N HIS A 493 -6.92 -2.01 5.92
CA HIS A 493 -6.37 -2.75 7.06
C HIS A 493 -7.44 -3.67 7.65
N ALA A 494 -7.03 -4.75 8.31
CA ALA A 494 -7.96 -5.70 8.92
C ALA A 494 -9.01 -5.00 9.79
N GLY A 495 -10.28 -5.37 9.62
CA GLY A 495 -11.42 -4.75 10.30
C GLY A 495 -12.01 -3.54 9.58
N GLN A 496 -11.34 -2.97 8.58
CA GLN A 496 -11.91 -1.88 7.79
C GLN A 496 -12.99 -2.38 6.83
N VAL A 497 -14.10 -1.66 6.82
CA VAL A 497 -15.25 -1.87 5.95
C VAL A 497 -15.55 -0.57 5.23
N VAL A 498 -15.63 -0.63 3.90
CA VAL A 498 -16.14 0.49 3.09
C VAL A 498 -17.65 0.30 2.92
N PRO A 499 -18.50 1.22 3.42
CA PRO A 499 -19.95 1.11 3.26
C PRO A 499 -20.39 1.14 1.79
N ALA A 500 -21.60 0.65 1.53
CA ALA A 500 -22.17 0.62 0.18
C ALA A 500 -22.28 2.05 -0.40
N GLY A 501 -21.92 2.20 -1.67
CA GLY A 501 -21.92 3.48 -2.40
C GLY A 501 -20.84 4.49 -1.97
N GLU A 502 -20.09 4.22 -0.90
CA GLU A 502 -19.03 5.12 -0.44
C GLU A 502 -17.74 4.98 -1.23
N ARG A 503 -16.93 6.04 -1.18
CA ARG A 503 -15.65 6.14 -1.88
C ARG A 503 -14.55 6.42 -0.88
N TRP A 504 -13.51 5.59 -0.90
CA TRP A 504 -12.41 5.63 0.05
C TRP A 504 -11.07 5.59 -0.70
N HIS A 505 -10.03 6.19 -0.12
CA HIS A 505 -8.65 6.16 -0.65
C HIS A 505 -7.62 6.37 0.46
N GLY A 506 -6.35 6.11 0.19
CA GLY A 506 -5.29 6.26 1.18
C GLY A 506 -4.84 4.95 1.83
N SER A 507 -3.73 5.00 2.58
CA SER A 507 -3.21 3.92 3.41
C SER A 507 -2.96 4.45 4.83
N PRO A 508 -3.78 4.09 5.82
CA PRO A 508 -5.03 3.34 5.69
C PRO A 508 -6.09 4.12 4.90
N ALA A 509 -7.07 3.43 4.34
CA ALA A 509 -8.10 4.10 3.55
C ALA A 509 -9.00 4.97 4.44
N GLN A 510 -9.35 6.15 3.92
CA GLN A 510 -10.28 7.12 4.49
C GLN A 510 -11.29 7.58 3.43
N ARG A 511 -12.44 8.07 3.86
CA ARG A 511 -13.52 8.55 2.97
C ARG A 511 -13.05 9.72 2.09
N THR A 512 -13.57 9.77 0.86
CA THR A 512 -13.31 10.82 -0.12
C THR A 512 -14.52 11.04 -1.02
N ASP A 513 -14.59 12.20 -1.68
CA ASP A 513 -15.62 12.50 -2.67
C ASP A 513 -15.18 12.16 -4.10
N VAL A 514 -13.89 11.83 -4.29
CA VAL A 514 -13.31 11.51 -5.60
C VAL A 514 -13.95 10.27 -6.20
N ASP A 515 -14.59 10.43 -7.36
CA ASP A 515 -15.08 9.31 -8.15
C ASP A 515 -13.94 8.64 -8.91
N TYR A 516 -13.74 7.34 -8.71
CA TYR A 516 -12.75 6.51 -9.40
C TYR A 516 -13.36 5.69 -10.55
N GLN A 517 -14.70 5.52 -10.58
CA GLN A 517 -15.39 4.81 -11.65
C GLN A 517 -15.85 5.78 -12.75
N ARG A 518 -14.98 6.03 -13.73
CA ARG A 518 -15.12 7.16 -14.67
C ARG A 518 -15.58 6.81 -16.09
N ILE A 519 -16.07 5.58 -16.29
CA ILE A 519 -16.55 5.14 -17.61
C ILE A 519 -17.91 4.48 -17.53
N SER A 520 -18.74 4.76 -18.53
CA SER A 520 -20.03 4.12 -18.71
C SER A 520 -19.87 2.65 -19.09
N THR A 521 -20.74 1.79 -18.56
CA THR A 521 -20.84 0.39 -18.96
C THR A 521 -21.30 0.27 -20.42
N ALA A 522 -20.71 -0.65 -21.17
CA ALA A 522 -21.20 -1.04 -22.50
C ALA A 522 -22.02 -2.33 -22.41
N HIS A 523 -22.92 -2.56 -23.37
CA HIS A 523 -23.63 -3.83 -23.45
C HIS A 523 -22.68 -4.97 -23.86
N VAL A 524 -22.62 -6.02 -23.04
CA VAL A 524 -21.80 -7.22 -23.28
C VAL A 524 -22.66 -8.46 -23.02
N SER A 525 -22.96 -9.22 -24.08
CA SER A 525 -23.70 -10.47 -23.97
C SER A 525 -22.85 -11.61 -23.37
N SER A 526 -23.50 -12.60 -22.77
CA SER A 526 -22.84 -13.82 -22.30
C SER A 526 -22.16 -14.58 -23.45
N LEU A 527 -22.78 -14.61 -24.64
CA LEU A 527 -22.20 -15.23 -25.83
C LEU A 527 -20.85 -14.63 -26.18
N ARG A 528 -20.73 -13.29 -26.14
CA ARG A 528 -19.47 -12.59 -26.42
C ARG A 528 -18.34 -13.02 -25.48
N ARG A 529 -18.65 -13.20 -24.19
CA ARG A 529 -17.70 -13.67 -23.17
C ARG A 529 -17.23 -15.11 -23.44
N VAL A 530 -18.17 -15.99 -23.77
CA VAL A 530 -17.89 -17.39 -24.11
C VAL A 530 -17.04 -17.46 -25.38
N VAL A 531 -17.44 -16.76 -26.45
CA VAL A 531 -16.67 -16.73 -27.71
C VAL A 531 -15.25 -16.21 -27.47
N PHE A 532 -15.08 -15.13 -26.70
CA PHE A 532 -13.75 -14.61 -26.38
C PHE A 532 -12.88 -15.62 -25.63
N ALA A 533 -13.43 -16.27 -24.60
CA ALA A 533 -12.75 -17.32 -23.85
C ALA A 533 -12.38 -18.52 -24.75
N THR A 534 -13.32 -18.97 -25.58
CA THR A 534 -13.11 -20.07 -26.52
C THR A 534 -12.04 -19.72 -27.55
N VAL A 535 -12.07 -18.53 -28.14
CA VAL A 535 -11.04 -18.08 -29.10
C VAL A 535 -9.67 -18.02 -28.44
N GLN A 536 -9.57 -17.59 -27.17
CA GLN A 536 -8.30 -17.63 -26.45
C GLN A 536 -7.77 -19.06 -26.27
N LEU A 537 -8.64 -20.00 -25.89
CA LEU A 537 -8.27 -21.42 -25.77
C LEU A 537 -7.91 -22.03 -27.11
N VAL A 538 -8.70 -21.79 -28.15
CA VAL A 538 -8.46 -22.26 -29.51
C VAL A 538 -7.12 -21.73 -30.03
N ASN A 539 -6.82 -20.45 -29.86
CA ASN A 539 -5.52 -19.89 -30.26
C ASN A 539 -4.36 -20.52 -29.48
N LEU A 540 -4.52 -20.75 -28.17
CA LEU A 540 -3.49 -21.40 -27.37
C LEU A 540 -3.28 -22.87 -27.79
N LEU A 541 -4.36 -23.61 -28.03
CA LEU A 541 -4.35 -25.05 -28.24
C LEU A 541 -4.13 -25.46 -29.68
N LEU A 542 -4.74 -24.78 -30.65
CA LEU A 542 -4.64 -25.10 -32.08
C LEU A 542 -3.46 -24.39 -32.77
N LEU A 543 -3.05 -23.22 -32.28
CA LEU A 543 -1.93 -22.47 -32.89
C LEU A 543 -0.69 -22.52 -32.00
N GLY A 544 -0.84 -22.20 -30.71
CA GLY A 544 0.29 -22.13 -29.78
C GLY A 544 0.95 -23.48 -29.53
N SER A 545 0.16 -24.51 -29.17
CA SER A 545 0.70 -25.82 -28.83
C SER A 545 1.39 -26.51 -30.02
N PRO A 546 0.78 -26.58 -31.22
CA PRO A 546 1.42 -27.25 -32.35
C PRO A 546 2.62 -26.47 -32.84
N LEU A 547 2.60 -25.14 -32.80
CA LEU A 547 3.78 -24.34 -33.13
C LEU A 547 4.98 -24.69 -32.24
N VAL A 548 4.78 -24.81 -30.92
CA VAL A 548 5.86 -25.19 -29.99
C VAL A 548 6.39 -26.58 -30.32
N PHE A 549 5.51 -27.57 -30.52
CA PHE A 549 5.95 -28.94 -30.83
C PHE A 549 6.58 -29.05 -32.21
N SER A 550 6.04 -28.38 -33.23
CA SER A 550 6.62 -28.33 -34.57
C SER A 550 8.01 -27.71 -34.55
N VAL A 551 8.24 -26.63 -33.80
CA VAL A 551 9.58 -26.05 -33.64
C VAL A 551 10.53 -27.04 -32.97
N VAL A 552 10.09 -27.76 -31.93
CA VAL A 552 10.91 -28.77 -31.25
C VAL A 552 11.21 -29.96 -32.18
N VAL A 553 10.21 -30.47 -32.90
CA VAL A 553 10.38 -31.60 -33.83
C VAL A 553 11.29 -31.19 -34.99
N LEU A 554 11.04 -30.06 -35.63
CA LEU A 554 11.88 -29.52 -36.72
C LEU A 554 13.33 -29.31 -36.25
N ALA A 555 13.52 -28.78 -35.04
CA ALA A 555 14.86 -28.64 -34.48
C ALA A 555 15.56 -29.99 -34.32
N LEU A 556 14.84 -31.05 -33.98
CA LEU A 556 15.44 -32.38 -33.77
C LEU A 556 15.65 -33.17 -35.06
N THR A 557 14.91 -32.87 -36.14
CA THR A 557 15.05 -33.54 -37.44
C THR A 557 15.97 -32.81 -38.41
N GLU A 558 15.85 -31.48 -38.50
CA GLU A 558 16.50 -30.67 -39.53
C GLU A 558 17.80 -30.01 -39.07
N VAL A 559 18.19 -30.14 -37.79
CA VAL A 559 19.48 -29.67 -37.30
C VAL A 559 20.41 -30.87 -37.24
N PRO A 560 21.34 -31.03 -38.20
CA PRO A 560 22.18 -32.22 -38.29
C PRO A 560 22.97 -32.46 -37.01
N GLN A 561 23.37 -31.39 -36.32
CA GLN A 561 24.07 -31.42 -35.03
C GLN A 561 23.22 -32.06 -33.91
N LEU A 562 21.91 -31.84 -33.90
CA LEU A 562 21.00 -32.46 -32.93
C LEU A 562 20.66 -33.90 -33.33
N ALA A 563 20.55 -34.19 -34.63
CA ALA A 563 20.36 -35.54 -35.14
C ALA A 563 21.56 -36.44 -34.80
N THR A 564 22.80 -35.96 -34.97
CA THR A 564 24.02 -36.71 -34.63
C THR A 564 24.17 -37.01 -33.14
N LEU A 565 23.56 -36.20 -32.26
CA LEU A 565 23.56 -36.43 -30.81
C LEU A 565 22.54 -37.48 -30.38
N LEU A 566 21.59 -37.85 -31.25
CA LEU A 566 20.60 -38.89 -30.99
C LEU A 566 21.06 -40.27 -31.46
N ASP A 567 22.15 -40.36 -32.24
CA ASP A 567 22.72 -41.61 -32.72
C ASP A 567 23.44 -42.38 -31.60
N SER A 568 23.46 -43.72 -31.67
CA SER A 568 24.00 -44.63 -30.64
C SER A 568 25.54 -44.70 -30.59
N GLY A 569 26.22 -43.57 -30.81
CA GLY A 569 27.68 -43.47 -30.82
C GLY A 569 28.32 -43.25 -29.44
N PRO A 570 29.66 -43.12 -29.36
CA PRO A 570 30.34 -42.71 -28.14
C PRO A 570 29.94 -41.28 -27.74
N VAL A 571 29.83 -41.07 -26.43
CA VAL A 571 29.30 -39.83 -25.84
C VAL A 571 30.13 -38.60 -26.25
N GLN A 572 29.50 -37.67 -26.96
CA GLN A 572 30.15 -36.57 -27.67
C GLN A 572 30.57 -35.40 -26.78
N PHE A 573 30.09 -35.30 -25.53
CA PHE A 573 30.52 -34.24 -24.59
C PHE A 573 32.02 -34.26 -24.27
N THR A 574 32.73 -35.34 -24.61
CA THR A 574 34.20 -35.45 -24.49
C THR A 574 34.94 -34.73 -25.61
N SER A 575 34.26 -34.39 -26.70
CA SER A 575 34.83 -33.68 -27.84
C SER A 575 34.68 -32.16 -27.71
N TRP A 576 35.67 -31.41 -28.19
CA TRP A 576 35.57 -29.96 -28.35
C TRP A 576 34.44 -29.53 -29.30
N THR A 577 34.11 -30.35 -30.31
CA THR A 577 33.05 -30.04 -31.29
C THR A 577 31.69 -29.86 -30.61
N PHE A 578 31.40 -30.64 -29.58
CA PHE A 578 30.17 -30.52 -28.79
C PHE A 578 30.04 -29.13 -28.14
N TYR A 579 31.09 -28.65 -27.47
CA TYR A 579 31.08 -27.33 -26.82
C TYR A 579 31.03 -26.19 -27.84
N ARG A 580 31.73 -26.33 -28.97
CA ARG A 580 31.66 -25.38 -30.09
C ARG A 580 30.23 -25.25 -30.60
N ASP A 581 29.55 -26.37 -30.86
CA ASP A 581 28.20 -26.35 -31.43
C ASP A 581 27.19 -25.80 -30.42
N ALA A 582 27.32 -26.15 -29.14
CA ALA A 582 26.55 -25.53 -28.05
C ALA A 582 26.75 -24.00 -27.97
N LEU A 583 27.99 -23.52 -28.17
CA LEU A 583 28.32 -22.10 -28.15
C LEU A 583 27.67 -21.37 -29.33
N VAL A 584 27.75 -21.93 -30.54
CA VAL A 584 27.12 -21.37 -31.74
C VAL A 584 25.60 -21.37 -31.60
N MET A 585 24.98 -22.49 -31.21
CA MET A 585 23.53 -22.58 -31.03
C MET A 585 23.03 -21.60 -29.98
N SER A 586 23.65 -21.56 -28.80
CA SER A 586 23.26 -20.63 -27.73
C SER A 586 23.45 -19.16 -28.14
N GLY A 587 24.52 -18.85 -28.90
CA GLY A 587 24.76 -17.51 -29.43
C GLY A 587 23.68 -17.07 -30.42
N VAL A 588 23.39 -17.91 -31.43
CA VAL A 588 22.35 -17.64 -32.43
C VAL A 588 20.99 -17.49 -31.76
N LEU A 589 20.63 -18.39 -30.84
CA LEU A 589 19.37 -18.33 -30.11
C LEU A 589 19.27 -17.06 -29.25
N PHE A 590 20.31 -16.73 -28.49
CA PHE A 590 20.30 -15.59 -27.58
C PHE A 590 20.23 -14.26 -28.33
N PHE A 591 21.21 -14.00 -29.20
CA PHE A 591 21.29 -12.73 -29.92
C PHE A 591 20.20 -12.61 -31.00
N GLY A 592 19.82 -13.73 -31.63
CA GLY A 592 18.67 -13.78 -32.53
C GLY A 592 17.35 -13.45 -31.83
N ALA A 593 17.09 -14.03 -30.65
CA ALA A 593 15.89 -13.72 -29.87
C ALA A 593 15.85 -12.26 -29.41
N ILE A 594 16.99 -11.65 -29.09
CA ILE A 594 17.08 -10.22 -28.76
C ILE A 594 16.67 -9.37 -29.98
N LEU A 595 17.22 -9.65 -31.16
CA LEU A 595 16.90 -8.90 -32.38
C LEU A 595 15.43 -9.05 -32.76
N VAL A 596 14.93 -10.28 -32.80
CA VAL A 596 13.51 -10.56 -33.10
C VAL A 596 12.61 -9.91 -32.05
N GLY A 597 12.96 -10.02 -30.78
CA GLY A 597 12.22 -9.40 -29.68
C GLY A 597 12.16 -7.88 -29.82
N LEU A 598 13.26 -7.23 -30.18
CA LEU A 598 13.34 -5.79 -30.33
C LEU A 598 12.46 -5.30 -31.50
N VAL A 599 12.53 -5.99 -32.64
CA VAL A 599 11.65 -5.73 -33.80
C VAL A 599 10.18 -5.97 -33.43
N SER A 600 9.88 -7.04 -32.71
CA SER A 600 8.51 -7.40 -32.33
C SER A 600 7.88 -6.38 -31.39
N VAL A 601 8.62 -5.95 -30.36
CA VAL A 601 8.17 -4.95 -29.37
C VAL A 601 7.96 -3.58 -30.03
N ALA A 602 8.67 -3.27 -31.10
CA ALA A 602 8.50 -2.03 -31.84
C ALA A 602 7.36 -2.07 -32.87
N THR A 603 7.16 -3.19 -33.56
CA THR A 603 6.24 -3.28 -34.71
C THR A 603 4.84 -3.72 -34.29
N ILE A 604 4.73 -4.78 -33.48
CA ILE A 604 3.43 -5.38 -33.13
C ILE A 604 2.52 -4.36 -32.42
N PRO A 605 2.94 -3.64 -31.36
CA PRO A 605 2.07 -2.67 -30.71
C PRO A 605 1.61 -1.55 -31.65
N ARG A 606 2.47 -1.11 -32.57
CA ARG A 606 2.17 0.00 -33.50
C ARG A 606 1.10 -0.39 -34.51
N LEU A 607 1.22 -1.57 -35.11
CA LEU A 607 0.23 -2.10 -36.04
C LEU A 607 -1.11 -2.32 -35.34
N LEU A 608 -1.07 -2.89 -34.13
CA LEU A 608 -2.26 -3.11 -33.31
C LEU A 608 -2.92 -1.79 -32.89
N ASN A 609 -2.15 -0.75 -32.60
CA ASN A 609 -2.68 0.55 -32.17
C ASN A 609 -3.51 1.25 -33.26
N LEU A 610 -3.34 0.90 -34.54
CA LEU A 610 -4.20 1.42 -35.63
C LEU A 610 -5.67 1.07 -35.43
N ALA A 611 -5.98 0.01 -34.67
CA ALA A 611 -7.35 -0.37 -34.34
C ALA A 611 -7.94 0.41 -33.15
N ILE A 612 -7.14 1.21 -32.41
CA ILE A 612 -7.60 1.90 -31.20
C ILE A 612 -7.74 3.40 -31.45
N THR A 613 -8.94 3.92 -31.21
CA THR A 613 -9.21 5.36 -31.15
C THR A 613 -9.10 5.83 -29.69
N PRO A 614 -8.29 6.86 -29.39
CA PRO A 614 -8.20 7.45 -28.05
C PRO A 614 -9.56 7.95 -27.55
N ASP A 615 -9.78 7.91 -26.23
CA ASP A 615 -10.96 8.38 -25.51
C ASP A 615 -12.31 7.72 -25.89
N LYS A 616 -12.29 6.79 -26.85
CA LYS A 616 -13.45 5.98 -27.23
C LYS A 616 -13.68 4.85 -26.23
N VAL A 617 -14.93 4.68 -25.80
CA VAL A 617 -15.36 3.57 -24.94
C VAL A 617 -15.58 2.32 -25.81
N TYR A 618 -14.87 1.25 -25.48
CA TYR A 618 -14.98 -0.05 -26.15
C TYR A 618 -15.55 -1.11 -25.20
N PRO A 619 -16.44 -2.00 -25.69
CA PRO A 619 -16.87 -3.15 -24.91
C PRO A 619 -15.73 -4.17 -24.70
N LEU A 620 -15.65 -4.74 -23.50
CA LEU A 620 -14.73 -5.83 -23.16
C LEU A 620 -14.98 -7.09 -24.01
N TYR A 621 -14.04 -8.03 -23.95
CA TYR A 621 -14.16 -9.36 -24.56
C TYR A 621 -14.46 -9.34 -26.07
N GLY A 622 -13.87 -8.40 -26.81
CA GLY A 622 -13.92 -8.37 -28.27
C GLY A 622 -12.57 -8.02 -28.87
N PHE A 623 -12.56 -7.75 -30.18
CA PHE A 623 -11.34 -7.46 -30.93
C PHE A 623 -10.50 -6.33 -30.31
N HIS A 624 -11.09 -5.16 -30.06
CA HIS A 624 -10.39 -4.01 -29.45
C HIS A 624 -9.82 -4.32 -28.06
N TYR A 625 -10.53 -5.12 -27.26
CA TYR A 625 -10.02 -5.54 -25.96
C TYR A 625 -8.84 -6.51 -26.11
N TRP A 626 -8.89 -7.45 -27.05
CA TRP A 626 -7.74 -8.30 -27.37
C TRP A 626 -6.54 -7.48 -27.85
N VAL A 627 -6.77 -6.49 -28.72
CA VAL A 627 -5.75 -5.54 -29.22
C VAL A 627 -5.10 -4.79 -28.04
N GLN A 628 -5.89 -4.18 -27.16
CA GLN A 628 -5.37 -3.47 -25.99
C GLN A 628 -4.52 -4.38 -25.10
N ARG A 629 -5.00 -5.59 -24.82
CA ARG A 629 -4.30 -6.59 -24.00
C ARG A 629 -2.99 -7.07 -24.67
N ALA A 630 -2.97 -7.19 -25.99
CA ALA A 630 -1.79 -7.55 -26.76
C ALA A 630 -0.76 -6.43 -26.78
N ILE A 631 -1.17 -5.17 -26.98
CA ILE A 631 -0.31 -3.97 -26.87
C ILE A 631 0.33 -3.92 -25.48
N ALA A 632 -0.47 -4.01 -24.40
CA ALA A 632 0.05 -3.99 -23.04
C ALA A 632 1.04 -5.13 -22.77
N ARG A 633 0.76 -6.35 -23.26
CA ARG A 633 1.67 -7.50 -23.06
C ARG A 633 3.00 -7.35 -23.82
N THR A 634 2.95 -6.91 -25.07
CA THR A 634 4.13 -6.87 -25.95
C THR A 634 5.01 -5.65 -25.69
N SER A 635 4.44 -4.49 -25.36
CA SER A 635 5.21 -3.26 -25.11
C SER A 635 5.86 -3.19 -23.71
N ASN A 636 5.38 -3.97 -22.72
CA ASN A 636 5.95 -4.02 -21.37
C ASN A 636 7.02 -5.13 -21.20
N SER A 637 8.07 -5.11 -22.03
CA SER A 637 9.17 -6.08 -21.95
C SER A 637 10.14 -5.78 -20.81
N LYS A 638 10.13 -6.62 -19.76
CA LYS A 638 11.06 -6.53 -18.63
C LYS A 638 12.53 -6.64 -19.03
N PHE A 639 12.83 -7.41 -20.09
CA PHE A 639 14.20 -7.60 -20.56
C PHE A 639 14.78 -6.29 -21.11
N PHE A 640 14.05 -5.60 -21.98
CA PHE A 640 14.52 -4.36 -22.59
C PHE A 640 14.50 -3.18 -21.62
N THR A 641 13.50 -3.10 -20.72
CA THR A 641 13.51 -2.06 -19.68
C THR A 641 14.67 -2.25 -18.71
N ARG A 642 15.05 -3.49 -18.35
CA ARG A 642 16.25 -3.76 -17.55
C ARG A 642 17.55 -3.50 -18.33
N LEU A 643 17.59 -3.86 -19.62
CA LEU A 643 18.76 -3.63 -20.46
C LEU A 643 19.07 -2.13 -20.60
N PHE A 644 18.06 -1.32 -20.90
CA PHE A 644 18.25 0.11 -21.17
C PHE A 644 17.99 1.02 -19.96
N GLY A 645 17.22 0.60 -18.97
CA GLY A 645 16.89 1.37 -17.77
C GLY A 645 18.12 1.77 -16.96
N GLY A 646 18.02 2.92 -16.28
CA GLY A 646 19.16 3.58 -15.60
C GLY A 646 20.14 4.26 -16.57
N SER A 647 20.03 4.07 -17.88
CA SER A 647 20.95 4.66 -18.86
C SER A 647 20.28 5.70 -19.77
N SER A 648 21.07 6.47 -20.52
CA SER A 648 20.57 7.33 -21.61
C SER A 648 19.78 6.57 -22.68
N TYR A 649 20.01 5.26 -22.85
CA TYR A 649 19.40 4.47 -23.92
C TYR A 649 17.90 4.21 -23.69
N ILE A 650 17.41 4.29 -22.44
CA ILE A 650 16.00 4.01 -22.13
C ILE A 650 15.05 4.96 -22.86
N VAL A 651 15.45 6.21 -23.01
CA VAL A 651 14.64 7.23 -23.69
C VAL A 651 14.41 6.85 -25.15
N HIS A 652 15.46 6.37 -25.83
CA HIS A 652 15.36 5.94 -27.22
C HIS A 652 14.45 4.71 -27.36
N TYR A 653 14.59 3.75 -26.44
CA TYR A 653 13.70 2.59 -26.38
C TYR A 653 12.24 2.99 -26.12
N LEU A 654 11.96 3.87 -25.16
CA LEU A 654 10.60 4.33 -24.85
C LEU A 654 9.96 5.09 -26.03
N ARG A 655 10.72 5.98 -26.69
CA ARG A 655 10.29 6.63 -27.94
C ARG A 655 9.99 5.61 -29.03
N TRP A 656 10.81 4.57 -29.13
CA TRP A 656 10.63 3.53 -30.14
C TRP A 656 9.37 2.70 -29.89
N ILE A 657 9.02 2.39 -28.64
CA ILE A 657 7.78 1.65 -28.39
C ILE A 657 6.51 2.52 -28.46
N GLY A 658 6.64 3.85 -28.34
CA GLY A 658 5.54 4.78 -28.65
C GLY A 658 5.39 6.01 -27.75
N TYR A 659 6.26 6.22 -26.76
CA TYR A 659 6.16 7.37 -25.85
C TYR A 659 6.44 8.69 -26.58
N ASP A 660 5.71 9.73 -26.23
CA ASP A 660 5.97 11.09 -26.66
C ASP A 660 7.01 11.76 -25.73
N LEU A 661 8.27 11.75 -26.19
CA LEU A 661 9.43 12.38 -25.52
C LEU A 661 10.12 13.35 -26.50
N ARG A 662 9.40 14.38 -27.00
CA ARG A 662 9.89 15.29 -28.06
C ARG A 662 11.16 16.06 -27.70
N ASN A 663 11.23 16.62 -26.49
CA ASN A 663 12.37 17.42 -26.03
C ASN A 663 12.98 16.73 -24.81
N VAL A 664 14.02 15.92 -25.02
CA VAL A 664 14.65 15.17 -23.92
C VAL A 664 15.90 15.89 -23.45
N GLU A 665 15.87 16.34 -22.20
CA GLU A 665 17.08 16.65 -21.47
C GLU A 665 17.69 15.36 -20.93
N GLN A 666 18.90 15.04 -21.39
CA GLN A 666 19.56 13.81 -21.00
C GLN A 666 20.18 13.92 -19.61
N THR A 667 19.66 13.14 -18.67
CA THR A 667 20.22 13.05 -17.31
C THR A 667 21.16 11.85 -17.17
N GLY A 668 21.18 10.95 -18.14
CA GLY A 668 21.94 9.71 -18.06
C GLY A 668 21.23 8.58 -17.32
N SER A 669 20.15 8.89 -16.59
CA SER A 669 19.29 7.95 -15.85
C SER A 669 17.83 8.43 -15.84
N ASN A 670 17.29 8.84 -16.99
CA ASN A 670 15.97 9.44 -17.10
C ASN A 670 14.81 8.54 -16.61
N PHE A 671 14.91 7.22 -16.81
CA PHE A 671 13.93 6.24 -16.36
C PHE A 671 14.63 5.02 -15.75
N GLY A 672 14.07 4.50 -14.65
CA GLY A 672 14.47 3.24 -14.05
C GLY A 672 14.18 1.99 -14.91
N GLU A 673 14.47 0.82 -14.35
CA GLU A 673 14.31 -0.50 -14.97
C GLU A 673 12.86 -1.04 -14.90
N LEU A 674 12.01 -0.45 -14.06
CA LEU A 674 10.67 -0.96 -13.74
C LEU A 674 9.50 -0.09 -14.24
N VAL A 675 9.68 0.68 -15.31
CA VAL A 675 8.59 1.44 -15.95
C VAL A 675 7.60 0.51 -16.67
N LYS A 676 6.29 0.79 -16.52
CA LYS A 676 5.21 0.09 -17.21
C LYS A 676 4.03 1.00 -17.55
N HIS A 677 3.20 0.58 -18.51
CA HIS A 677 2.04 1.34 -19.01
C HIS A 677 0.92 0.43 -19.50
N ASP A 678 -0.30 0.96 -19.63
CA ASP A 678 -1.37 0.25 -20.37
C ASP A 678 -1.21 0.39 -21.88
N THR A 679 -0.76 1.56 -22.35
CA THR A 679 -0.39 1.80 -23.75
C THR A 679 0.74 2.83 -23.84
N PRO A 680 1.77 2.61 -24.68
CA PRO A 680 2.85 3.58 -24.84
C PRO A 680 2.40 4.80 -25.67
N PHE A 681 1.39 4.66 -26.54
CA PHE A 681 1.02 5.65 -27.56
C PHE A 681 0.25 6.86 -27.03
N LEU A 682 -0.25 6.78 -25.80
CA LEU A 682 -1.02 7.83 -25.13
C LEU A 682 -0.28 8.36 -23.89
N THR A 683 1.04 8.30 -23.94
CA THR A 683 1.90 8.70 -22.83
C THR A 683 2.86 9.79 -23.28
N SER A 684 2.81 10.93 -22.61
CA SER A 684 3.78 12.03 -22.76
C SER A 684 4.49 12.33 -21.44
N VAL A 685 5.79 12.59 -21.52
CA VAL A 685 6.60 13.02 -20.37
C VAL A 685 7.39 14.27 -20.75
N GLY A 686 7.26 15.31 -19.94
CA GLY A 686 7.93 16.59 -20.14
C GLY A 686 9.45 16.52 -20.08
N SER A 687 10.11 17.55 -20.63
CA SER A 687 11.58 17.66 -20.62
C SER A 687 12.12 17.80 -19.20
N GLY A 688 13.35 17.39 -18.94
CA GLY A 688 13.98 17.49 -17.62
C GLY A 688 13.41 16.54 -16.56
N THR A 689 12.34 15.81 -16.86
CA THR A 689 11.72 14.88 -15.91
C THR A 689 12.56 13.62 -15.72
N MET A 690 12.74 13.24 -14.46
CA MET A 690 13.43 12.03 -14.05
C MET A 690 12.48 11.09 -13.33
N VAL A 691 12.55 9.82 -13.67
CA VAL A 691 11.71 8.76 -13.11
C VAL A 691 12.62 7.69 -12.52
N ALA A 692 12.47 7.44 -11.23
CA ALA A 692 13.08 6.32 -10.55
C ALA A 692 12.39 4.99 -10.96
N ASP A 693 12.36 4.01 -10.08
CA ASP A 693 11.84 2.68 -10.41
C ASP A 693 10.36 2.48 -10.11
N GLY A 694 9.64 1.79 -10.99
CA GLY A 694 8.28 1.32 -10.70
C GLY A 694 7.17 2.30 -11.07
N LEU A 695 7.43 3.26 -11.98
CA LEU A 695 6.37 4.06 -12.59
C LEU A 695 5.37 3.16 -13.32
N SER A 696 4.09 3.26 -12.95
CA SER A 696 2.98 2.57 -13.60
C SER A 696 2.01 3.58 -14.19
N ILE A 697 2.04 3.74 -15.50
CA ILE A 697 1.17 4.69 -16.21
C ILE A 697 -0.20 4.05 -16.42
N ILE A 698 -1.23 4.68 -15.86
CA ILE A 698 -2.61 4.23 -15.92
C ILE A 698 -3.32 4.99 -17.03
N ASN A 699 -3.18 4.49 -18.25
CA ASN A 699 -3.87 5.03 -19.42
C ASN A 699 -5.24 4.38 -19.64
N ALA A 700 -5.51 3.23 -19.02
CA ALA A 700 -6.75 2.50 -19.25
C ALA A 700 -7.75 2.70 -18.10
N ASP A 701 -8.96 3.15 -18.39
CA ASP A 701 -10.10 3.04 -17.48
C ASP A 701 -10.86 1.75 -17.80
N PHE A 702 -11.35 1.04 -16.77
CA PHE A 702 -12.08 -0.22 -16.91
C PHE A 702 -13.36 -0.16 -16.07
N SER A 703 -14.48 -0.59 -16.66
CA SER A 703 -15.68 -1.02 -15.94
C SER A 703 -15.77 -2.55 -16.02
N SER A 704 -16.86 -3.12 -15.51
CA SER A 704 -17.15 -4.55 -15.64
C SER A 704 -17.43 -5.01 -17.07
N THR A 705 -17.71 -4.08 -17.99
CA THR A 705 -18.10 -4.39 -19.37
C THR A 705 -17.44 -3.54 -20.44
N SER A 706 -16.71 -2.48 -20.09
CA SER A 706 -16.07 -1.58 -21.05
C SER A 706 -14.66 -1.15 -20.62
N PHE A 707 -13.92 -0.59 -21.56
CA PHE A 707 -12.66 0.09 -21.30
C PHE A 707 -12.51 1.34 -22.19
N ARG A 708 -11.70 2.30 -21.73
CA ARG A 708 -11.31 3.49 -22.49
C ARG A 708 -9.80 3.70 -22.30
N LEU A 709 -9.10 4.08 -23.37
CA LEU A 709 -7.71 4.52 -23.26
C LEU A 709 -7.64 6.04 -23.35
N SER A 710 -7.05 6.67 -22.35
CA SER A 710 -6.95 8.12 -22.19
C SER A 710 -5.48 8.55 -22.20
N ARG A 711 -5.23 9.79 -22.63
CA ARG A 711 -3.87 10.37 -22.59
C ARG A 711 -3.43 10.63 -21.16
N VAL A 712 -2.20 10.23 -20.83
CA VAL A 712 -1.51 10.59 -19.60
C VAL A 712 -0.35 11.51 -19.96
N SER A 713 -0.30 12.68 -19.30
CA SER A 713 0.82 13.61 -19.44
C SER A 713 1.46 13.87 -18.08
N ILE A 714 2.77 13.69 -18.02
CA ILE A 714 3.61 14.07 -16.88
C ILE A 714 4.32 15.38 -17.24
N GLY A 715 4.22 16.38 -16.38
CA GLY A 715 4.85 17.70 -16.56
C GLY A 715 6.38 17.65 -16.71
N ALA A 716 6.96 18.79 -17.07
CA ALA A 716 8.40 18.99 -17.21
C ALA A 716 9.08 19.20 -15.85
N HIS A 717 10.37 18.87 -15.76
CA HIS A 717 11.21 19.03 -14.57
C HIS A 717 10.66 18.33 -13.31
N ASN A 718 9.85 17.29 -13.51
CA ASN A 718 9.32 16.49 -12.42
C ASN A 718 10.33 15.45 -11.97
N PHE A 719 10.30 15.10 -10.69
CA PHE A 719 10.96 13.92 -10.16
C PHE A 719 9.91 12.92 -9.70
N LEU A 720 9.96 11.69 -10.20
CA LEU A 720 9.07 10.63 -9.77
C LEU A 720 9.88 9.57 -9.01
N GLY A 721 9.59 9.42 -7.72
CA GLY A 721 10.18 8.42 -6.84
C GLY A 721 9.72 7.01 -7.16
N ASN A 722 9.96 6.08 -6.23
CA ASN A 722 9.73 4.67 -6.53
C ASN A 722 8.24 4.29 -6.38
N ARG A 723 7.76 3.39 -7.24
CA ARG A 723 6.40 2.79 -7.19
C ARG A 723 5.26 3.80 -7.28
N ILE A 724 5.27 4.64 -8.32
CA ILE A 724 4.23 5.64 -8.58
C ILE A 724 3.25 5.13 -9.62
N PRO A 725 2.00 4.78 -9.27
CA PRO A 725 0.92 4.68 -10.23
C PRO A 725 0.45 6.09 -10.62
N TYR A 726 0.62 6.44 -11.89
CA TYR A 726 0.28 7.76 -12.42
C TYR A 726 -0.97 7.69 -13.32
N PRO A 727 -2.12 8.20 -12.86
CA PRO A 727 -3.38 8.21 -13.61
C PRO A 727 -3.49 9.35 -14.63
N ALA A 728 -4.32 9.14 -15.66
CA ALA A 728 -4.55 10.11 -16.74
C ALA A 728 -5.08 11.47 -16.26
N GLN A 729 -5.74 11.52 -15.10
CA GLN A 729 -6.30 12.75 -14.54
C GLN A 729 -5.51 13.26 -13.33
N GLY A 730 -4.24 12.85 -13.19
CA GLY A 730 -3.37 13.34 -12.12
C GLY A 730 -3.31 14.87 -12.09
N LYS A 731 -3.50 15.46 -10.91
CA LYS A 731 -3.48 16.91 -10.67
C LYS A 731 -2.07 17.41 -10.34
N THR A 732 -1.12 17.12 -11.22
CA THR A 732 0.29 17.54 -11.10
C THR A 732 0.76 18.15 -12.41
N GLY A 733 1.27 19.37 -12.38
CA GLY A 733 1.86 20.09 -13.50
C GLY A 733 3.38 19.98 -13.48
N ASP A 734 4.07 21.11 -13.72
CA ASP A 734 5.52 21.16 -13.87
C ASP A 734 6.27 21.32 -12.54
N ASN A 735 7.53 20.90 -12.55
CA ASN A 735 8.47 20.99 -11.45
C ASN A 735 7.96 20.43 -10.12
N CYS A 736 7.30 19.28 -10.14
CA CYS A 736 6.83 18.55 -8.97
C CYS A 736 7.79 17.42 -8.54
N LEU A 737 7.98 17.22 -7.24
CA LEU A 737 8.63 16.03 -6.68
C LEU A 737 7.55 15.07 -6.18
N LEU A 738 7.39 13.91 -6.81
CA LEU A 738 6.46 12.86 -6.38
C LEU A 738 7.25 11.81 -5.59
N ALA A 739 7.11 11.80 -4.26
CA ALA A 739 7.88 10.91 -3.40
C ALA A 739 7.51 9.43 -3.57
N THR A 740 8.38 8.54 -3.10
CA THR A 740 8.15 7.08 -3.15
C THR A 740 6.79 6.69 -2.54
N LYS A 741 6.06 5.79 -3.23
CA LYS A 741 4.71 5.33 -2.87
C LYS A 741 3.63 6.43 -2.78
N LEU A 742 3.82 7.56 -3.45
CA LEU A 742 2.79 8.61 -3.50
C LEU A 742 1.49 8.13 -4.15
N MET A 743 0.36 8.47 -3.54
CA MET A 743 -0.93 8.51 -4.24
C MET A 743 -1.08 9.81 -5.02
N VAL A 744 -0.91 9.76 -6.35
CA VAL A 744 -1.08 10.95 -7.21
C VAL A 744 -2.51 11.50 -7.05
N PRO A 745 -2.68 12.78 -6.67
CA PRO A 745 -4.00 13.35 -6.42
C PRO A 745 -4.81 13.46 -7.72
N LEU A 746 -6.12 13.26 -7.62
CA LEU A 746 -7.06 13.38 -8.75
C LEU A 746 -7.97 14.60 -8.63
N ASP A 747 -7.90 15.28 -7.49
CA ASP A 747 -8.75 16.35 -7.02
C ASP A 747 -7.93 17.57 -6.59
N GLY A 748 -8.66 18.65 -6.34
CA GLY A 748 -8.07 19.96 -6.06
C GLY A 748 -7.42 20.62 -7.28
N GLN A 749 -6.59 21.62 -6.99
CA GLN A 749 -5.84 22.36 -7.99
C GLN A 749 -4.68 21.53 -8.56
N VAL A 750 -4.25 21.88 -9.77
CA VAL A 750 -3.03 21.32 -10.35
C VAL A 750 -1.85 21.84 -9.54
N ARG A 751 -1.08 20.91 -8.98
CA ARG A 751 0.09 21.22 -8.14
C ARG A 751 1.31 21.44 -9.03
N GLU A 752 2.04 22.53 -8.80
CA GLU A 752 3.23 22.92 -9.55
C GLU A 752 4.29 23.48 -8.60
N GLY A 753 5.57 23.18 -8.83
CA GLY A 753 6.66 23.70 -8.01
C GLY A 753 6.70 23.18 -6.57
N VAL A 754 5.97 22.11 -6.25
CA VAL A 754 5.86 21.52 -4.90
C VAL A 754 6.36 20.07 -4.87
N GLY A 755 6.68 19.56 -3.68
CA GLY A 755 6.81 18.13 -3.47
C GLY A 755 5.51 17.54 -2.94
N LEU A 756 5.28 16.25 -3.18
CA LEU A 756 4.12 15.49 -2.72
C LEU A 756 4.58 14.19 -2.08
N LEU A 757 4.01 13.87 -0.92
CA LEU A 757 4.30 12.66 -0.14
C LEU A 757 3.01 12.05 0.42
N GLY A 758 2.98 10.71 0.55
CA GLY A 758 1.93 10.00 1.29
C GLY A 758 0.79 9.43 0.46
N SER A 759 -0.10 8.71 1.15
CA SER A 759 -1.37 8.22 0.63
C SER A 759 -2.44 8.33 1.73
N PRO A 760 -3.33 9.33 1.69
CA PRO A 760 -3.44 10.38 0.68
C PRO A 760 -2.25 11.33 0.64
N SER A 761 -2.06 11.99 -0.50
CA SER A 761 -0.92 12.88 -0.68
C SER A 761 -1.10 14.23 -0.01
N PHE A 762 -0.02 14.75 0.57
CA PHE A 762 0.09 16.10 1.10
C PHE A 762 1.36 16.79 0.55
N GLU A 763 1.39 18.11 0.61
CA GLU A 763 2.49 18.92 0.08
C GLU A 763 3.70 18.91 1.01
N ILE A 764 4.88 18.82 0.41
CA ILE A 764 6.18 18.97 1.07
C ILE A 764 7.04 19.94 0.24
N PRO A 765 8.12 20.51 0.80
CA PRO A 765 9.04 21.35 0.04
C PRO A 765 9.59 20.64 -1.21
N ARG A 766 9.66 21.35 -2.34
CA ARG A 766 10.13 20.81 -3.63
C ARG A 766 11.59 20.38 -3.62
N LEU A 767 12.46 21.15 -2.95
CA LEU A 767 13.91 20.93 -2.89
C LEU A 767 14.43 21.42 -1.54
N VAL A 768 15.28 20.63 -0.89
CA VAL A 768 16.01 21.04 0.33
C VAL A 768 17.42 21.53 -0.05
N GLN A 769 17.95 22.54 0.64
CA GLN A 769 19.15 23.29 0.26
C GLN A 769 20.41 22.44 0.02
N ARG A 770 20.55 21.29 0.70
CA ARG A 770 21.68 20.37 0.56
C ARG A 770 21.69 19.59 -0.78
N ASP A 771 20.53 19.34 -1.38
CA ASP A 771 20.44 18.61 -2.66
C ASP A 771 20.89 19.49 -3.85
N LYS A 772 20.80 20.82 -3.70
CA LYS A 772 21.37 21.78 -4.66
C LYS A 772 22.89 21.64 -4.84
N GLN A 773 23.60 21.13 -3.83
CA GLN A 773 25.07 21.00 -3.85
C GLN A 773 25.58 19.82 -4.69
N LEU A 774 24.71 18.85 -5.01
CA LEU A 774 25.05 17.67 -5.84
C LEU A 774 24.78 17.89 -7.34
N ALA A 775 24.23 19.05 -7.70
CA ALA A 775 23.92 19.41 -9.07
C ALA A 775 25.17 19.79 -9.89
N VAL A 776 25.20 19.41 -11.17
CA VAL A 776 26.32 19.71 -12.06
C VAL A 776 26.28 21.19 -12.46
N VAL A 777 27.38 21.90 -12.22
CA VAL A 777 27.47 23.36 -12.29
C VAL A 777 27.53 23.91 -13.74
N SER A 778 27.96 23.12 -14.73
CA SER A 778 28.05 23.59 -16.13
C SER A 778 27.60 22.56 -17.17
N LYS A 779 27.06 23.06 -18.31
CA LYS A 779 26.62 22.22 -19.43
C LYS A 779 27.75 21.42 -20.07
N ASP A 780 28.96 21.97 -20.15
CA ASP A 780 30.11 21.27 -20.73
C ASP A 780 30.59 20.14 -19.83
N GLU A 781 30.60 20.36 -18.51
CA GLU A 781 30.89 19.30 -17.54
C GLU A 781 29.85 18.19 -17.59
N LEU A 782 28.56 18.54 -17.68
CA LEU A 782 27.49 17.57 -17.84
C LEU A 782 27.70 16.70 -19.10
N ARG A 783 28.03 17.30 -20.25
CA ARG A 783 28.33 16.54 -21.47
C ARG A 783 29.51 15.57 -21.29
N ARG A 784 30.60 16.00 -20.63
CA ARG A 784 31.76 15.13 -20.35
C ARG A 784 31.39 13.97 -19.44
N ARG A 785 30.68 14.23 -18.34
CA ARG A 785 30.24 13.21 -17.39
C ARG A 785 29.23 12.23 -18.02
N LEU A 786 28.31 12.72 -18.84
CA LEU A 786 27.37 11.88 -19.59
C LEU A 786 28.09 10.95 -20.58
N ARG A 787 29.10 11.44 -21.31
CA ARG A 787 29.90 10.58 -22.19
C ARG A 787 30.59 9.46 -21.41
N ALA A 788 31.23 9.80 -20.29
CA ALA A 788 31.87 8.81 -19.42
C ALA A 788 30.86 7.82 -18.83
N LYS A 789 29.69 8.29 -18.40
CA LYS A 789 28.59 7.45 -17.93
C LYS A 789 28.09 6.50 -19.02
N ASN A 790 27.92 6.98 -20.25
CA ASN A 790 27.44 6.15 -21.36
C ASN A 790 28.43 5.05 -21.74
N VAL A 791 29.73 5.35 -21.76
CA VAL A 791 30.77 4.32 -21.93
C VAL A 791 30.66 3.27 -20.83
N TYR A 792 30.50 3.71 -19.57
CA TYR A 792 30.35 2.81 -18.44
C TYR A 792 29.08 1.94 -18.55
N ASN A 793 27.97 2.54 -18.98
CA ASN A 793 26.68 1.86 -19.16
C ASN A 793 26.73 0.84 -20.30
N ILE A 794 27.39 1.14 -21.42
CA ILE A 794 27.63 0.16 -22.51
C ILE A 794 28.36 -1.06 -21.97
N ILE A 795 29.43 -0.86 -21.18
CA ILE A 795 30.18 -1.97 -20.58
C ILE A 795 29.27 -2.78 -19.64
N SER A 796 28.48 -2.12 -18.79
CA SER A 796 27.54 -2.79 -17.91
C SER A 796 26.47 -3.58 -18.67
N MET A 797 25.96 -3.05 -19.79
CA MET A 797 25.02 -3.74 -20.68
C MET A 797 25.69 -4.94 -21.37
N ALA A 798 26.92 -4.79 -21.84
CA ALA A 798 27.68 -5.89 -22.45
C ALA A 798 27.93 -7.02 -21.44
N LEU A 799 28.31 -6.69 -20.21
CA LEU A 799 28.47 -7.66 -19.12
C LEU A 799 27.15 -8.35 -18.76
N PHE A 800 26.05 -7.58 -18.73
CA PHE A 800 24.72 -8.13 -18.50
C PHE A 800 24.36 -9.17 -19.57
N LEU A 801 24.46 -8.80 -20.85
CA LEU A 801 24.20 -9.69 -21.99
C LEU A 801 25.13 -10.90 -21.99
N LEU A 802 26.42 -10.70 -21.72
CA LEU A 802 27.42 -11.77 -21.63
C LEU A 802 27.06 -12.76 -20.52
N SER A 803 26.67 -12.29 -19.33
CA SER A 803 26.29 -13.22 -18.24
C SER A 803 25.03 -14.02 -18.60
N ARG A 804 24.02 -13.39 -19.22
CA ARG A 804 22.80 -14.11 -19.63
C ARG A 804 23.07 -15.09 -20.76
N TRP A 805 23.98 -14.77 -21.67
CA TRP A 805 24.43 -15.70 -22.70
C TRP A 805 25.23 -16.86 -22.11
N ILE A 806 26.18 -16.62 -21.20
CA ILE A 806 26.93 -17.68 -20.51
C ILE A 806 25.96 -18.61 -19.77
N PHE A 807 24.96 -18.05 -19.09
CA PHE A 807 23.91 -18.83 -18.45
C PHE A 807 23.17 -19.71 -19.46
N LEU A 808 22.70 -19.12 -20.58
CA LEU A 808 22.02 -19.89 -21.62
C LEU A 808 22.92 -20.97 -22.21
N PHE A 809 24.18 -20.65 -22.51
CA PHE A 809 25.18 -21.58 -23.02
C PHE A 809 25.35 -22.79 -22.10
N ALA A 810 25.50 -22.57 -20.79
CA ALA A 810 25.63 -23.65 -19.84
C ALA A 810 24.35 -24.50 -19.73
N VAL A 811 23.17 -23.87 -19.78
CA VAL A 811 21.89 -24.59 -19.84
C VAL A 811 21.78 -25.41 -21.14
N THR A 812 22.18 -24.84 -22.27
CA THR A 812 22.25 -25.54 -23.56
C THR A 812 23.19 -26.74 -23.48
N VAL A 813 24.38 -26.59 -22.90
CA VAL A 813 25.32 -27.71 -22.67
C VAL A 813 24.69 -28.83 -21.85
N LEU A 814 23.99 -28.51 -20.75
CA LEU A 814 23.32 -29.51 -19.92
C LEU A 814 22.22 -30.26 -20.67
N TYR A 815 21.40 -29.55 -21.45
CA TYR A 815 20.34 -30.19 -22.24
C TYR A 815 20.88 -30.98 -23.43
N LEU A 816 21.90 -30.49 -24.14
CA LEU A 816 22.56 -31.26 -25.19
C LEU A 816 23.24 -32.51 -24.64
N GLY A 817 23.83 -32.42 -23.44
CA GLY A 817 24.37 -33.59 -22.74
C GLY A 817 23.28 -34.61 -22.38
N ALA A 818 22.07 -34.15 -22.05
CA ALA A 818 20.93 -35.06 -21.86
C ALA A 818 20.43 -35.68 -23.16
N VAL A 819 20.51 -34.96 -24.29
CA VAL A 819 20.22 -35.52 -25.62
C VAL A 819 21.27 -36.56 -26.01
N ASP A 820 22.55 -36.28 -25.80
CA ASP A 820 23.68 -37.20 -26.06
C ASP A 820 23.61 -38.47 -25.20
N ALA A 821 23.24 -38.33 -23.92
CA ALA A 821 23.05 -39.47 -23.00
C ALA A 821 21.70 -40.20 -23.20
N TRP A 822 20.82 -39.70 -24.07
CA TRP A 822 19.45 -40.19 -24.24
C TRP A 822 19.40 -41.67 -24.59
N ALA A 823 20.25 -42.14 -25.50
CA ALA A 823 20.28 -43.54 -25.92
C ALA A 823 20.57 -44.52 -24.75
N SER A 824 21.29 -44.04 -23.72
CA SER A 824 21.69 -44.86 -22.56
C SER A 824 20.76 -44.72 -21.35
N LEU A 825 20.25 -43.51 -21.08
CA LEU A 825 19.50 -43.19 -19.85
C LEU A 825 18.02 -42.87 -20.11
N GLY A 826 17.61 -42.66 -21.37
CA GLY A 826 16.26 -42.27 -21.74
C GLY A 826 15.76 -41.04 -20.96
N ALA A 827 14.53 -41.12 -20.45
CA ALA A 827 13.91 -40.02 -19.69
C ALA A 827 14.72 -39.60 -18.44
N LEU A 828 15.54 -40.48 -17.88
CA LEU A 828 16.39 -40.15 -16.73
C LEU A 828 17.44 -39.07 -17.09
N ALA A 829 17.93 -39.03 -18.34
CA ALA A 829 18.86 -38.00 -18.78
C ALA A 829 18.25 -36.59 -18.67
N VAL A 830 16.98 -36.44 -19.10
CA VAL A 830 16.25 -35.16 -19.03
C VAL A 830 15.98 -34.75 -17.58
N VAL A 831 15.63 -35.72 -16.72
CA VAL A 831 15.45 -35.47 -15.28
C VAL A 831 16.76 -34.98 -14.66
N LEU A 832 17.89 -35.64 -14.93
CA LEU A 832 19.20 -35.23 -14.45
C LEU A 832 19.59 -33.84 -14.96
N ALA A 833 19.30 -33.51 -16.23
CA ALA A 833 19.53 -32.16 -16.74
C ALA A 833 18.65 -31.10 -16.05
N ILE A 834 17.38 -31.37 -15.77
CA ILE A 834 16.50 -30.41 -15.06
C ILE A 834 16.99 -30.17 -13.63
N VAL A 835 17.34 -31.25 -12.92
CA VAL A 835 17.93 -31.16 -11.57
C VAL A 835 19.27 -30.41 -11.64
N GLY A 836 20.10 -30.71 -12.63
CA GLY A 836 21.36 -30.03 -12.91
C GLY A 836 21.17 -28.54 -13.17
N VAL A 837 20.23 -28.17 -14.04
CA VAL A 837 19.87 -26.77 -14.35
C VAL A 837 19.34 -26.06 -13.11
N PHE A 838 18.56 -26.73 -12.25
CA PHE A 838 18.08 -26.15 -11.00
C PHE A 838 19.23 -25.74 -10.07
N PHE A 839 20.18 -26.64 -9.82
CA PHE A 839 21.35 -26.37 -8.99
C PHE A 839 22.36 -25.43 -9.66
N PHE A 840 22.55 -25.55 -10.97
CA PHE A 840 23.40 -24.65 -11.74
C PHE A 840 22.87 -23.22 -11.69
N SER A 841 21.56 -23.03 -11.92
CA SER A 841 20.95 -21.69 -11.89
C SER A 841 21.12 -21.00 -10.55
N PHE A 842 21.04 -21.79 -9.48
CA PHE A 842 21.34 -21.32 -8.13
C PHE A 842 22.78 -20.86 -7.97
N ALA A 843 23.73 -21.77 -8.25
CA ALA A 843 25.15 -21.53 -8.06
C ALA A 843 25.65 -20.39 -8.96
N TYR A 844 25.20 -20.36 -10.21
CA TYR A 844 25.52 -19.34 -11.19
C TYR A 844 25.05 -17.95 -10.74
N SER A 845 23.80 -17.84 -10.29
CA SER A 845 23.24 -16.57 -9.82
C SER A 845 24.01 -16.02 -8.61
N ILE A 846 24.36 -16.88 -7.64
CA ILE A 846 25.19 -16.50 -6.50
C ILE A 846 26.60 -16.08 -6.95
N LEU A 847 27.20 -16.85 -7.86
CA LEU A 847 28.54 -16.58 -8.36
C LEU A 847 28.61 -15.22 -9.04
N VAL A 848 27.74 -14.96 -10.02
CA VAL A 848 27.68 -13.68 -10.74
C VAL A 848 27.56 -12.53 -9.75
N GLU A 849 26.62 -12.61 -8.82
CA GLU A 849 26.44 -11.54 -7.85
C GLU A 849 27.64 -11.35 -6.92
N ARG A 850 28.24 -12.44 -6.43
CA ARG A 850 29.47 -12.39 -5.61
C ARG A 850 30.65 -11.82 -6.36
N THR A 851 30.76 -12.05 -7.67
CA THR A 851 31.83 -11.46 -8.49
C THR A 851 31.65 -9.96 -8.73
N VAL A 852 30.39 -9.48 -8.84
CA VAL A 852 30.11 -8.06 -9.06
C VAL A 852 30.03 -7.28 -7.75
N ARG A 853 29.73 -7.93 -6.62
CA ARG A 853 29.59 -7.31 -5.30
C ARG A 853 30.78 -6.43 -4.86
N PRO A 854 32.06 -6.83 -5.01
CA PRO A 854 33.20 -5.96 -4.66
C PRO A 854 33.26 -4.68 -5.49
N LEU A 855 32.58 -4.67 -6.64
CA LEU A 855 32.48 -3.49 -7.50
C LEU A 855 31.40 -2.53 -7.02
N MET A 856 30.53 -2.90 -6.06
CA MET A 856 29.56 -2.01 -5.43
C MET A 856 30.29 -0.93 -4.62
N ALA A 857 29.78 0.31 -4.63
CA ALA A 857 30.30 1.33 -3.73
C ALA A 857 30.01 0.94 -2.27
N LEU A 858 31.02 1.08 -1.39
CA LEU A 858 30.80 1.11 0.06
C LEU A 858 29.84 2.26 0.39
N ARG A 859 29.03 2.12 1.45
CA ARG A 859 28.02 3.10 1.93
C ARG A 859 28.40 4.55 1.54
N PRO A 860 27.83 5.13 0.46
CA PRO A 860 28.05 6.53 0.16
C PRO A 860 27.33 7.41 1.19
N GLU A 861 28.04 8.39 1.74
CA GLU A 861 27.46 9.48 2.56
C GLU A 861 26.58 10.44 1.70
N GLY A 862 26.61 10.26 0.38
CA GLY A 862 25.88 10.99 -0.65
C GLY A 862 26.77 11.16 -1.89
N CYS A 863 26.25 10.92 -3.09
CA CYS A 863 26.99 11.20 -4.34
C CYS A 863 26.05 11.61 -5.47
N SER A 864 26.60 12.19 -6.53
CA SER A 864 25.82 12.51 -7.73
C SER A 864 25.62 11.26 -8.61
N ILE A 865 24.53 11.20 -9.36
CA ILE A 865 24.30 10.15 -10.38
C ILE A 865 25.36 10.15 -11.51
N TYR A 866 26.18 11.19 -11.55
CA TYR A 866 27.30 11.34 -12.47
C TYR A 866 28.65 10.89 -11.89
N ASP A 867 28.68 10.44 -10.65
CA ASP A 867 29.91 9.96 -10.02
C ASP A 867 30.08 8.46 -10.23
N ARG A 868 31.34 8.02 -10.35
CA ARG A 868 31.66 6.58 -10.50
C ARG A 868 31.14 5.72 -9.34
N ALA A 869 30.97 6.30 -8.14
CA ALA A 869 30.38 5.62 -7.00
C ALA A 869 28.93 5.17 -7.28
N PHE A 870 28.11 6.04 -7.88
CA PHE A 870 26.77 5.68 -8.30
C PHE A 870 26.78 4.64 -9.43
N TRP A 871 27.64 4.80 -10.44
CA TRP A 871 27.67 3.87 -11.59
C TRP A 871 28.04 2.44 -11.18
N ARG A 872 28.90 2.29 -10.17
CA ARG A 872 29.21 1.02 -9.52
C ARG A 872 27.98 0.34 -8.93
N HIS A 873 27.15 1.13 -8.27
CA HIS A 873 25.88 0.68 -7.69
C HIS A 873 24.85 0.31 -8.75
N GLU A 874 24.72 1.14 -9.79
CA GLU A 874 23.89 0.87 -10.96
C GLU A 874 24.27 -0.42 -11.70
N ARG A 875 25.58 -0.69 -11.87
CA ARG A 875 26.06 -1.96 -12.42
C ARG A 875 25.66 -3.14 -11.55
N PHE A 876 25.79 -3.00 -10.23
CA PHE A 876 25.39 -4.05 -9.30
C PHE A 876 23.90 -4.39 -9.47
N TRP A 877 23.01 -3.38 -9.49
CA TRP A 877 21.59 -3.61 -9.74
C TRP A 877 21.30 -4.30 -11.07
N LYS A 878 21.99 -3.89 -12.15
CA LYS A 878 21.80 -4.49 -13.47
C LYS A 878 22.27 -5.94 -13.55
N MET A 879 23.35 -6.28 -12.85
CA MET A 879 23.92 -7.62 -12.81
C MET A 879 23.27 -8.55 -11.78
N ASN A 880 22.44 -8.01 -10.88
CA ASN A 880 21.82 -8.79 -9.82
C ASN A 880 20.98 -9.95 -10.37
N ALA A 881 21.04 -11.08 -9.67
CA ALA A 881 20.25 -12.26 -10.00
C ALA A 881 18.76 -11.90 -10.10
N ASP A 882 18.09 -12.39 -11.16
CA ASP A 882 16.69 -12.09 -11.41
C ASP A 882 15.82 -12.50 -10.21
N ALA A 883 15.05 -11.54 -9.71
CA ALA A 883 13.95 -11.72 -8.74
C ALA A 883 13.12 -12.98 -8.98
N VAL A 884 12.91 -13.31 -10.25
CA VAL A 884 12.04 -14.39 -10.72
C VAL A 884 12.54 -15.75 -10.24
N TYR A 885 13.86 -15.97 -10.23
CA TYR A 885 14.42 -17.22 -9.71
C TYR A 885 14.19 -17.34 -8.20
N LEU A 886 14.41 -16.26 -7.44
CA LEU A 886 14.29 -16.24 -5.98
C LEU A 886 12.84 -16.43 -5.50
N ASN A 887 11.86 -16.00 -6.29
CA ASN A 887 10.44 -16.23 -6.03
C ASN A 887 10.09 -17.73 -5.98
N THR A 888 10.92 -18.59 -6.58
CA THR A 888 10.75 -20.05 -6.54
C THR A 888 10.85 -20.60 -5.12
N PHE A 889 11.56 -19.91 -4.23
CA PHE A 889 11.86 -20.32 -2.86
C PHE A 889 11.02 -19.59 -1.80
N ASN A 890 10.01 -18.81 -2.21
CA ASN A 890 9.13 -18.11 -1.27
C ASN A 890 8.49 -19.12 -0.29
N GLY A 891 8.53 -18.79 0.99
CA GLY A 891 8.07 -19.65 2.07
C GLY A 891 8.96 -20.87 2.36
N THR A 892 10.21 -20.91 1.90
CA THR A 892 11.11 -22.05 2.16
C THR A 892 12.31 -21.69 3.04
N PRO A 893 12.79 -22.61 3.91
CA PRO A 893 14.05 -22.44 4.63
C PRO A 893 15.26 -22.19 3.73
N LEU A 894 15.23 -22.77 2.53
CA LEU A 894 16.33 -22.67 1.57
C LEU A 894 16.59 -21.22 1.19
N LYS A 895 15.54 -20.40 1.02
CA LYS A 895 15.68 -18.97 0.69
C LYS A 895 16.58 -18.20 1.66
N ASN A 896 16.53 -18.52 2.96
CA ASN A 896 17.40 -17.90 3.95
C ASN A 896 18.87 -18.26 3.75
N VAL A 897 19.17 -19.49 3.31
CA VAL A 897 20.54 -19.90 2.96
C VAL A 897 21.00 -19.11 1.73
N ILE A 898 20.14 -18.99 0.71
CA ILE A 898 20.42 -18.18 -0.49
C ILE A 898 20.76 -16.74 -0.08
N TRP A 899 19.96 -16.13 0.79
CA TRP A 899 20.19 -14.76 1.24
C TRP A 899 21.51 -14.56 1.96
N ARG A 900 21.92 -15.49 2.82
CA ARG A 900 23.25 -15.45 3.44
C ARG A 900 24.37 -15.54 2.40
N LEU A 901 24.20 -16.41 1.40
CA LEU A 901 25.18 -16.57 0.33
C LEU A 901 25.30 -15.30 -0.53
N LEU A 902 24.19 -14.60 -0.75
CA LEU A 902 24.13 -13.30 -1.44
C LEU A 902 24.57 -12.12 -0.56
N GLY A 903 24.87 -12.35 0.72
CA GLY A 903 25.46 -11.35 1.62
C GLY A 903 24.49 -10.59 2.51
N VAL A 904 23.23 -11.01 2.57
CA VAL A 904 22.26 -10.51 3.55
C VAL A 904 22.61 -11.04 4.95
N ARG A 905 22.57 -10.16 5.95
CA ARG A 905 22.71 -10.56 7.35
C ARG A 905 21.33 -10.97 7.87
N ILE A 906 20.98 -12.24 7.68
CA ILE A 906 19.64 -12.77 8.00
C ILE A 906 19.69 -13.80 9.14
N GLY A 907 18.83 -13.60 10.12
CA GLY A 907 18.64 -14.45 11.29
C GLY A 907 18.01 -15.81 10.99
N ARG A 908 17.91 -16.64 12.02
CA ARG A 908 17.39 -18.01 11.98
C ARG A 908 15.88 -18.02 11.77
N ARG A 909 15.38 -19.03 11.03
CA ARG A 909 13.95 -19.32 10.85
C ARG A 909 13.08 -18.14 10.35
N VAL A 910 13.68 -17.15 9.70
CA VAL A 910 12.95 -16.07 9.03
C VAL A 910 11.99 -16.68 8.00
N PHE A 911 10.73 -16.25 8.05
CA PHE A 911 9.74 -16.56 7.03
C PHE A 911 9.78 -15.46 5.97
N ASP A 912 10.17 -15.80 4.74
CA ASP A 912 10.20 -14.87 3.62
C ASP A 912 9.23 -15.30 2.52
N ASP A 913 8.23 -14.46 2.30
CA ASP A 913 7.12 -14.71 1.40
C ASP A 913 7.17 -14.00 0.05
N GLY A 914 8.36 -13.56 -0.35
CA GLY A 914 8.54 -12.72 -1.53
C GLY A 914 8.89 -11.28 -1.18
N TRP A 915 9.62 -11.10 -0.07
CA TRP A 915 10.26 -9.83 0.25
C TRP A 915 11.30 -9.46 -0.82
N TRP A 916 11.36 -8.16 -1.14
CA TRP A 916 12.34 -7.56 -2.04
C TRP A 916 13.41 -6.72 -1.31
N PRO A 917 14.65 -7.22 -1.14
CA PRO A 917 15.80 -6.41 -0.75
C PRO A 917 16.49 -5.80 -1.97
N THR A 918 16.72 -4.49 -1.96
CA THR A 918 17.49 -3.80 -3.03
C THR A 918 19.00 -3.93 -2.79
N GLU A 919 19.52 -3.38 -1.68
CA GLU A 919 20.91 -3.56 -1.26
C GLU A 919 21.05 -4.67 -0.21
N ARG A 920 21.19 -5.90 -0.69
CA ARG A 920 21.30 -7.10 0.15
C ARG A 920 22.32 -6.98 1.30
N THR A 921 23.45 -6.33 1.07
CA THR A 921 24.54 -6.21 2.05
C THR A 921 24.34 -5.11 3.10
N PHE A 922 23.36 -4.23 2.88
CA PHE A 922 22.99 -3.13 3.79
C PHE A 922 21.83 -3.52 4.70
N THR A 923 21.09 -4.55 4.34
CA THR A 923 19.98 -5.07 5.14
C THR A 923 20.44 -6.09 6.18
N THR A 924 20.00 -5.88 7.42
CA THR A 924 20.10 -6.84 8.53
C THR A 924 18.70 -7.22 8.99
N ILE A 925 18.42 -8.51 9.12
CA ILE A 925 17.16 -9.08 9.59
C ILE A 925 17.44 -10.00 10.78
N GLY A 926 16.71 -9.83 11.87
CA GLY A 926 16.81 -10.65 13.07
C GLY A 926 16.25 -12.07 12.92
N ASP A 927 16.28 -12.82 14.03
CA ASP A 927 15.73 -14.17 14.10
C ASP A 927 14.19 -14.15 14.08
N ASP A 928 13.57 -15.20 13.53
CA ASP A 928 12.12 -15.43 13.58
C ASP A 928 11.26 -14.29 12.97
N CYS A 929 11.84 -13.41 12.13
CA CYS A 929 11.08 -12.37 11.42
C CYS A 929 10.11 -12.96 10.41
N THR A 930 9.03 -12.23 10.14
CA THR A 930 8.01 -12.57 9.14
C THR A 930 7.95 -11.48 8.08
N LEU A 931 8.23 -11.83 6.82
CA LEU A 931 8.36 -10.90 5.71
C LEU A 931 7.36 -11.28 4.61
N ASN A 932 6.22 -10.57 4.57
CA ASN A 932 5.09 -10.93 3.73
C ASN A 932 5.29 -10.59 2.25
N ALA A 933 4.38 -11.10 1.41
CA ALA A 933 4.38 -10.88 -0.02
C ALA A 933 4.35 -9.39 -0.37
N GLY A 934 5.21 -8.97 -1.31
CA GLY A 934 5.27 -7.58 -1.77
C GLY A 934 5.99 -6.63 -0.80
N SER A 935 6.36 -7.07 0.40
CA SER A 935 7.14 -6.26 1.33
C SER A 935 8.52 -5.92 0.77
N THR A 936 9.08 -4.77 1.13
CA THR A 936 10.30 -4.24 0.51
C THR A 936 11.18 -3.56 1.52
N VAL A 937 12.49 -3.81 1.44
CA VAL A 937 13.51 -3.08 2.20
C VAL A 937 14.42 -2.39 1.20
N GLN A 938 14.33 -1.07 1.14
CA GLN A 938 15.14 -0.24 0.26
C GLN A 938 16.15 0.59 1.04
N CYS A 939 17.44 0.32 0.82
CA CYS A 939 18.53 0.92 1.59
C CYS A 939 19.17 2.12 0.87
N HIS A 940 18.46 2.72 -0.10
CA HIS A 940 18.87 3.92 -0.80
C HIS A 940 17.69 4.82 -1.15
N SER A 941 17.98 6.08 -1.46
CA SER A 941 17.11 6.99 -2.22
C SER A 941 17.90 7.66 -3.33
N GLN A 942 17.22 7.87 -4.45
CA GLN A 942 17.70 8.71 -5.54
C GLN A 942 16.68 9.85 -5.66
N GLU A 943 17.11 11.10 -5.50
CA GLU A 943 16.25 12.29 -5.52
C GLU A 943 16.98 13.36 -6.35
N ASP A 944 16.40 13.81 -7.46
CA ASP A 944 16.93 14.88 -8.33
C ASP A 944 18.43 14.80 -8.68
N GLY A 945 18.92 13.59 -8.98
CA GLY A 945 20.32 13.37 -9.36
C GLY A 945 21.29 13.24 -8.18
N GLY A 946 20.81 13.37 -6.95
CA GLY A 946 21.49 12.92 -5.74
C GLY A 946 21.17 11.45 -5.44
N PHE A 947 22.18 10.69 -5.01
CA PHE A 947 22.05 9.32 -4.54
C PHE A 947 22.58 9.20 -3.10
N LYS A 948 21.74 8.71 -2.20
CA LYS A 948 22.04 8.50 -0.78
C LYS A 948 21.70 7.07 -0.39
N SER A 949 22.48 6.47 0.49
CA SER A 949 22.20 5.12 0.97
C SER A 949 22.65 4.92 2.41
N ASP A 950 21.96 4.06 3.13
CA ASP A 950 22.32 3.71 4.49
C ASP A 950 21.86 2.29 4.85
N ARG A 951 22.43 1.73 5.90
CA ARG A 951 22.05 0.42 6.43
C ARG A 951 20.67 0.48 7.07
N THR A 952 19.94 -0.62 6.92
CA THR A 952 18.65 -0.83 7.57
C THR A 952 18.74 -2.09 8.42
N ALA A 953 18.32 -1.98 9.68
CA ALA A 953 18.31 -3.09 10.63
C ALA A 953 16.88 -3.39 11.10
N ILE A 954 16.48 -4.65 11.00
CA ILE A 954 15.21 -5.16 11.49
C ILE A 954 15.49 -6.17 12.59
N GLY A 955 14.97 -5.91 13.79
CA GLY A 955 15.13 -6.72 14.99
C GLY A 955 14.49 -8.11 14.89
N ALA A 956 14.70 -8.96 15.90
CA ALA A 956 14.13 -10.30 15.96
C ALA A 956 12.61 -10.27 16.14
N GLY A 957 11.90 -11.25 15.58
CA GLY A 957 10.44 -11.39 15.72
C GLY A 957 9.61 -10.30 15.03
N CYS A 958 10.24 -9.41 14.24
CA CYS A 958 9.50 -8.36 13.55
C CYS A 958 8.62 -8.92 12.42
N THR A 959 7.51 -8.23 12.16
CA THR A 959 6.65 -8.52 11.00
C THR A 959 6.57 -7.34 10.06
N LEU A 960 6.91 -7.56 8.78
CA LEU A 960 6.58 -6.64 7.68
C LEU A 960 5.38 -7.23 6.94
N ASP A 961 4.24 -6.57 6.99
CA ASP A 961 3.00 -7.06 6.39
C ASP A 961 2.96 -6.87 4.86
N VAL A 962 1.88 -7.34 4.23
CA VAL A 962 1.70 -7.37 2.77
C VAL A 962 1.90 -5.97 2.19
N GLY A 963 2.83 -5.84 1.25
CA GLY A 963 3.12 -4.56 0.58
C GLY A 963 3.82 -3.50 1.45
N ALA A 964 4.19 -3.80 2.70
CA ALA A 964 4.91 -2.89 3.58
C ALA A 964 6.27 -2.49 2.98
N TYR A 965 6.66 -1.23 3.12
CA TYR A 965 7.84 -0.67 2.50
C TYR A 965 8.69 0.04 3.54
N VAL A 966 9.93 -0.42 3.67
CA VAL A 966 10.91 0.07 4.62
C VAL A 966 12.00 0.81 3.87
N HIS A 967 12.19 2.09 4.17
CA HIS A 967 13.22 2.91 3.52
C HIS A 967 14.60 2.78 4.19
N TYR A 968 15.55 3.64 3.82
CA TYR A 968 16.96 3.51 4.21
C TYR A 968 17.25 4.17 5.55
N GLY A 969 18.29 3.69 6.24
CA GLY A 969 18.74 4.30 7.50
C GLY A 969 17.80 4.08 8.67
N VAL A 970 16.91 3.10 8.58
CA VAL A 970 15.92 2.82 9.62
C VAL A 970 16.36 1.70 10.55
N THR A 971 15.87 1.76 11.78
CA THR A 971 16.03 0.68 12.77
C THR A 971 14.66 0.26 13.27
N VAL A 972 14.33 -1.02 13.14
CA VAL A 972 13.08 -1.61 13.65
C VAL A 972 13.42 -2.46 14.87
N GLY A 973 12.89 -2.09 16.04
CA GLY A 973 13.10 -2.82 17.30
C GLY A 973 12.45 -4.20 17.33
N ASP A 974 12.93 -5.07 18.20
CA ASP A 974 12.46 -6.46 18.30
C ASP A 974 10.95 -6.56 18.51
N GLY A 975 10.31 -7.54 17.86
CA GLY A 975 8.87 -7.81 17.97
C GLY A 975 7.96 -6.76 17.33
N ALA A 976 8.51 -5.74 16.68
CA ALA A 976 7.73 -4.65 16.11
C ALA A 976 7.07 -5.06 14.78
N MET A 977 5.92 -4.46 14.48
CA MET A 977 5.07 -4.82 13.35
C MET A 977 4.72 -3.61 12.49
N LEU A 978 4.95 -3.73 11.18
CA LEU A 978 4.59 -2.73 10.19
C LEU A 978 3.40 -3.27 9.39
N ALA A 979 2.26 -2.58 9.46
CA ALA A 979 0.98 -2.99 8.89
C ALA A 979 0.99 -3.00 7.34
N ALA A 980 -0.11 -3.52 6.77
CA ALA A 980 -0.28 -3.64 5.32
C ALA A 980 -0.03 -2.31 4.60
N ASP A 981 0.64 -2.38 3.44
CA ASP A 981 0.97 -1.26 2.56
C ASP A 981 1.71 -0.06 3.22
N SER A 982 2.17 -0.19 4.46
CA SER A 982 2.69 0.94 5.21
C SER A 982 4.08 1.38 4.71
N PHE A 983 4.40 2.67 4.83
CA PHE A 983 5.66 3.24 4.34
C PHE A 983 6.48 3.84 5.49
N LEU A 984 7.49 3.10 5.97
CA LEU A 984 8.40 3.56 7.02
C LEU A 984 9.46 4.49 6.39
N MET A 985 9.48 5.74 6.83
CA MET A 985 10.28 6.80 6.22
C MET A 985 11.77 6.63 6.51
N LYS A 986 12.59 7.24 5.65
CA LYS A 986 14.05 7.25 5.79
C LYS A 986 14.46 7.78 7.17
N GLY A 987 15.38 7.08 7.84
CA GLY A 987 15.93 7.51 9.13
C GLY A 987 15.08 7.24 10.37
N GLU A 988 13.89 6.63 10.23
CA GLU A 988 13.02 6.39 11.39
C GLU A 988 13.51 5.24 12.29
N GLU A 989 13.30 5.41 13.59
CA GLU A 989 13.47 4.36 14.59
C GLU A 989 12.10 3.91 15.12
N MET A 990 11.78 2.64 14.92
CA MET A 990 10.55 2.01 15.40
C MET A 990 10.84 1.29 16.72
N PRO A 991 10.16 1.63 17.83
CA PRO A 991 10.41 1.00 19.12
C PRO A 991 10.11 -0.52 19.11
N PRO A 992 10.74 -1.30 20.01
CA PRO A 992 10.39 -2.71 20.20
C PRO A 992 8.90 -2.91 20.46
N SER A 993 8.33 -4.00 19.93
CA SER A 993 6.92 -4.38 20.06
C SER A 993 5.91 -3.32 19.59
N ALA A 994 6.34 -2.28 18.88
CA ALA A 994 5.45 -1.25 18.37
C ALA A 994 4.68 -1.73 17.14
N LEU A 995 3.41 -1.33 17.03
CA LEU A 995 2.60 -1.47 15.82
C LEU A 995 2.53 -0.13 15.09
N TRP A 996 3.01 -0.11 13.86
CA TRP A 996 2.96 1.07 13.01
C TRP A 996 2.23 0.78 11.71
N GLY A 997 1.53 1.79 11.18
CA GLY A 997 0.84 1.66 9.91
C GLY A 997 0.57 2.98 9.22
N GLY A 998 0.28 2.90 7.92
CA GLY A 998 -0.02 4.01 7.04
C GLY A 998 1.13 4.45 6.13
N ASN A 999 0.85 5.43 5.27
CA ASN A 999 1.82 6.01 4.34
C ASN A 999 1.78 7.55 4.41
N PRO A 1000 2.69 8.19 5.16
CA PRO A 1000 3.78 7.61 5.95
C PRO A 1000 3.32 6.79 7.17
N ALA A 1001 4.16 5.86 7.62
CA ALA A 1001 3.85 4.99 8.75
C ALA A 1001 3.90 5.76 10.08
N ARG A 1002 2.90 5.54 10.93
CA ARG A 1002 2.81 6.12 12.28
C ARG A 1002 2.38 5.07 13.29
N LYS A 1003 2.66 5.32 14.58
CA LYS A 1003 2.21 4.43 15.66
C LYS A 1003 0.69 4.30 15.62
N MET A 1004 0.21 3.06 15.57
CA MET A 1004 -1.21 2.74 15.67
C MET A 1004 -1.60 2.56 17.14
N ARG A 1005 -2.86 2.82 17.50
CA ARG A 1005 -3.35 2.62 18.88
C ARG A 1005 -3.47 1.12 19.16
N GLU A 1006 -3.03 0.66 20.33
CA GLU A 1006 -3.14 -0.75 20.76
C GLU A 1006 -4.59 -1.25 20.84
N HIS A 1007 -5.56 -0.34 20.96
CA HIS A 1007 -7.01 -0.61 20.99
C HIS A 1007 -7.69 -0.60 19.61
N SER A 1008 -6.96 -0.31 18.53
CA SER A 1008 -7.51 -0.55 17.20
C SER A 1008 -7.59 -2.06 17.02
N GLY A 1009 -8.77 -2.60 16.72
CA GLY A 1009 -9.00 -4.04 16.51
C GLY A 1009 -8.15 -4.68 15.40
N ASP A 1010 -7.20 -3.96 14.81
CA ASP A 1010 -6.45 -4.24 13.58
C ASP A 1010 -5.53 -5.46 13.69
N LEU A 1011 -5.18 -5.92 14.89
CA LEU A 1011 -4.39 -7.13 15.12
C LEU A 1011 -4.93 -8.11 16.18
N GLN A 1012 -5.94 -7.72 16.96
CA GLN A 1012 -6.54 -8.58 17.98
C GLN A 1012 -7.79 -9.34 17.52
N VAL A 1013 -8.11 -9.36 16.21
CA VAL A 1013 -9.15 -10.27 15.70
C VAL A 1013 -8.65 -11.72 15.77
N ARG A 1014 -8.72 -12.30 16.98
CA ARG A 1014 -8.37 -13.70 17.27
C ARG A 1014 -9.55 -14.64 17.05
N LYS A 1015 -10.79 -14.14 16.99
CA LYS A 1015 -12.00 -14.91 16.64
C LYS A 1015 -13.02 -14.05 15.90
N ILE A 1016 -13.40 -14.49 14.71
CA ILE A 1016 -14.63 -14.08 14.02
C ILE A 1016 -15.41 -15.37 13.79
N SER A 1017 -16.65 -15.42 14.29
CA SER A 1017 -17.59 -16.47 13.87
C SER A 1017 -18.27 -16.02 12.59
N ILE A 1018 -18.39 -16.97 11.66
CA ILE A 1018 -19.22 -16.81 10.47
C ILE A 1018 -20.64 -17.12 10.93
N ASP A 1019 -21.59 -16.19 10.75
CA ASP A 1019 -23.01 -16.48 11.01
C ASP A 1019 -23.56 -17.46 9.95
N ASP A 1020 -24.77 -17.98 10.17
CA ASP A 1020 -25.39 -18.94 9.25
C ASP A 1020 -25.65 -18.38 7.83
N ASN A 1021 -25.52 -17.06 7.64
CA ASN A 1021 -25.65 -16.36 6.36
C ASN A 1021 -24.30 -16.10 5.66
N GLY A 1022 -23.18 -16.45 6.29
CA GLY A 1022 -21.85 -16.27 5.72
C GLY A 1022 -21.24 -14.88 5.93
N ALA A 1023 -21.82 -14.05 6.81
CA ALA A 1023 -21.25 -12.76 7.19
C ALA A 1023 -20.23 -12.94 8.32
N ALA A 1024 -19.10 -12.24 8.21
CA ALA A 1024 -18.08 -12.19 9.24
C ALA A 1024 -18.55 -11.31 10.40
N VAL A 1025 -18.88 -11.90 11.55
CA VAL A 1025 -19.22 -11.15 12.76
C VAL A 1025 -17.96 -10.97 13.62
N LEU A 1026 -17.54 -9.71 13.80
CA LEU A 1026 -16.52 -9.32 14.77
C LEU A 1026 -16.99 -9.68 16.18
N VAL A 1027 -16.48 -10.78 16.73
CA VAL A 1027 -16.65 -11.07 18.16
C VAL A 1027 -15.57 -10.30 18.90
N ARG A 1028 -15.94 -9.18 19.52
CA ARG A 1028 -15.10 -8.56 20.56
C ARG A 1028 -15.00 -9.56 21.71
N VAL A 1029 -13.78 -9.92 22.10
CA VAL A 1029 -13.50 -10.59 23.38
C VAL A 1029 -13.11 -9.52 24.38
#